data_AF-I0FI44-F1
#
_entry.id   AF-I0FI44-F1
#
_cell.length_a   1.000
_cell.length_b   1.000
_cell.length_c   1.000
_cell.angle_alpha   90.00
_cell.angle_beta   90.00
_cell.angle_gamma   90.00
#
_symmetry.space_group_name_H-M   'P 1'
#
loop_
_entity.id
_entity.type
_entity.pdbx_description
1 polymer ?
#
loop_
_entity_poly.entity_id
_entity_poly.type
_entity_poly.pdbx_seq_one_letter_code
_entity_poly.pdbx_strand_id
1 'polypeptide(L)'
;MPGPLGLLCCLALGLLGSAGPSGAAPPLCAAPCSCDGDRRVDCSGKGLTAVPEGLSAFTQALDISMNNITQLPEDAFKNFPFLEELQLAGNDLSFIHPKALSGLKELKVLTLQNNQLKTVPSEAIRGLSALQSLRLDANHITSVPEDSFEGLVQLRHLWLDDNSLTEVPVHPLSNLPTLQALTLALNKISSIPDFAFTNLSSLVVLHLHNNKIKSLSQHCFDGLDNLETLDLNYNNLGEFPQAIKALPSLKELGFHSNSISVIPDGAFDGNPLLRTIHLYDNPLSYVGNSAFRNLSDLHSLVIRGASMVQQFPSLTGTAHLESLTLTGTKISSIPNNLCQEQKMLRTLDLSYNNIRDLPSFNGCHALEEISLQRNQIYQIKEGTFQGLISLRILDLSRNLIHEIHSKAFATLGPITNLDVSFNELTSFPTEGLNGLNQLKLVGNFKLKEALAAKDFVNLRSLSVPYAYQCCAFWGCDSYANLNTEDNSLQDHSVAQEKGTADAANVTSTVENEEHSQIIIHCTPSTGAFKPCEYLLGSWMIRLTVWFIFLVALFFNLLVILTTFASCTSLPSSKLFIGLISVSNLFMGIYTGILTFLDAVSWGRFAEFGIWWETGSGCKVAGFLAVFSSESAIFLLMLATVERSLSAKDVMKNGKSNHLKQFRVAALLAFLGATVAGCFPLFHRGEYSASPLCLPFPTGETPSLGFTVTLVLLNSLAFLLMAIIYTKLYCNLEKEDLSENSHSSMIKHVAWLIFTNCIFFCPVAFFSFAPLITAISISPEIMKSVTLIFFPLPACLNPVLYVFFNPKFKEDWKLLKRRVTKKSGSVSVSISSQGGCLEQDFYYDCGMYSHLQGNLTVCDCCESFLLTKPVSCKHLIKSHSCPALAVASCQRPEGYWSDCGTQSAHSDYADEEDSFVSDSSDQVQACGRACFYQSRGFPLVRYAYNLPRVKD
;
A
#
# COMPACT_ATOMS: atom_id res chain seq x y z
N MET A 1 -2.79 -68.72 -62.32
CA MET A 1 -2.02 -69.97 -62.21
C MET A 1 -0.55 -69.61 -62.03
N PRO A 2 0.14 -70.10 -60.99
CA PRO A 2 -0.35 -70.48 -59.66
C PRO A 2 0.06 -69.45 -58.59
N GLY A 3 -0.73 -69.40 -57.51
CA GLY A 3 -0.38 -68.73 -56.25
C GLY A 3 0.12 -69.76 -55.21
N PRO A 4 -0.43 -69.76 -53.99
CA PRO A 4 0.20 -69.32 -52.74
C PRO A 4 0.41 -70.46 -51.73
N LEU A 5 1.16 -70.24 -50.65
CA LEU A 5 1.10 -70.90 -49.31
C LEU A 5 2.32 -70.39 -48.51
N GLY A 6 2.25 -69.85 -47.30
CA GLY A 6 1.28 -70.08 -46.23
C GLY A 6 1.93 -70.92 -45.13
N LEU A 7 2.28 -70.26 -44.01
CA LEU A 7 2.33 -70.76 -42.63
C LEU A 7 3.16 -72.02 -42.28
N LEU A 8 4.06 -71.85 -41.31
CA LEU A 8 4.27 -72.63 -40.06
C LEU A 8 5.75 -72.83 -39.72
N CYS A 9 6.26 -72.06 -38.75
CA CYS A 9 6.55 -72.60 -37.41
C CYS A 9 7.22 -71.52 -36.53
N CYS A 10 6.43 -70.89 -35.66
CA CYS A 10 6.94 -70.45 -34.37
C CYS A 10 7.15 -71.67 -33.46
N LEU A 11 8.06 -71.52 -32.49
CA LEU A 11 8.34 -72.35 -31.31
C LEU A 11 9.48 -73.40 -31.45
N ALA A 12 10.70 -72.96 -31.14
CA ALA A 12 11.53 -73.63 -30.14
C ALA A 12 12.72 -72.72 -29.73
N LEU A 13 12.57 -72.07 -28.57
CA LEU A 13 13.69 -71.71 -27.71
C LEU A 13 14.51 -72.96 -27.37
N GLY A 14 15.83 -72.87 -27.39
CA GLY A 14 16.68 -73.92 -26.84
C GLY A 14 18.16 -73.75 -27.16
N LEU A 15 18.83 -72.88 -26.40
CA LEU A 15 20.19 -73.07 -25.86
C LEU A 15 21.25 -73.69 -26.79
N LEU A 16 22.22 -72.88 -27.22
CA LEU A 16 23.65 -73.16 -27.04
C LEU A 16 24.45 -71.92 -27.45
N GLY A 17 25.24 -71.42 -26.49
CA GLY A 17 26.12 -70.29 -26.68
C GLY A 17 27.43 -70.63 -27.38
N SER A 18 28.18 -69.55 -27.57
CA SER A 18 29.63 -69.44 -27.83
C SER A 18 30.19 -70.07 -29.11
N ALA A 19 30.51 -69.23 -30.09
CA ALA A 19 31.89 -68.82 -30.39
C ALA A 19 31.89 -68.12 -31.76
N GLY A 20 32.36 -66.86 -31.80
CA GLY A 20 32.46 -66.12 -33.06
C GLY A 20 33.60 -66.60 -33.96
N PRO A 21 33.70 -66.00 -35.15
CA PRO A 21 34.98 -65.63 -35.71
C PRO A 21 35.06 -64.10 -35.79
N SER A 22 35.94 -63.57 -34.95
CA SER A 22 36.47 -62.22 -34.98
C SER A 22 37.12 -61.94 -36.34
N GLY A 23 36.75 -60.83 -36.98
CA GLY A 23 37.33 -60.45 -38.27
C GLY A 23 36.76 -59.16 -38.87
N ALA A 24 36.51 -58.13 -38.07
CA ALA A 24 36.32 -56.77 -38.57
C ALA A 24 37.29 -55.87 -37.79
N ALA A 25 38.18 -55.18 -38.51
CA ALA A 25 39.10 -54.21 -37.95
C ALA A 25 38.34 -53.15 -37.12
N PRO A 26 38.93 -52.61 -36.04
CA PRO A 26 38.26 -51.58 -35.25
C PRO A 26 38.00 -50.34 -36.13
N PRO A 27 36.90 -49.60 -35.92
CA PRO A 27 36.71 -48.33 -36.59
C PRO A 27 37.91 -47.43 -36.23
N LEU A 28 38.62 -46.96 -37.26
CA LEU A 28 39.69 -45.97 -37.12
C LEU A 28 39.06 -44.65 -36.65
N CYS A 29 38.87 -44.54 -35.34
CA CYS A 29 38.57 -43.30 -34.66
C CYS A 29 39.86 -42.84 -33.97
N ALA A 30 40.54 -41.86 -34.58
CA ALA A 30 41.76 -41.30 -34.02
C ALA A 30 41.42 -40.42 -32.80
N ALA A 31 42.03 -40.70 -31.65
CA ALA A 31 41.97 -39.80 -30.50
C ALA A 31 42.63 -38.46 -30.88
N PRO A 32 42.04 -37.29 -30.56
CA PRO A 32 41.10 -37.02 -29.47
C PRO A 32 39.60 -37.00 -29.87
N CYS A 33 39.25 -37.51 -31.05
CA CYS A 33 37.88 -37.49 -31.56
C CYS A 33 37.03 -38.67 -31.06
N SER A 34 35.72 -38.48 -31.02
CA SER A 34 34.70 -39.50 -30.79
C SER A 34 34.02 -39.84 -32.11
N CYS A 35 33.76 -41.12 -32.36
CA CYS A 35 33.13 -41.57 -33.59
C CYS A 35 31.96 -42.47 -33.25
N ASP A 36 30.78 -42.10 -33.74
CA ASP A 36 29.60 -42.92 -33.62
C ASP A 36 29.58 -43.93 -34.77
N GLY A 37 29.01 -45.12 -34.54
CA GLY A 37 28.90 -46.19 -35.55
C GLY A 37 28.13 -45.79 -36.83
N ASP A 38 27.52 -44.60 -36.84
CA ASP A 38 26.77 -44.00 -37.95
C ASP A 38 27.62 -43.06 -38.83
N ARG A 39 28.94 -43.27 -38.90
CA ARG A 39 29.86 -42.49 -39.76
C ARG A 39 29.89 -40.98 -39.43
N ARG A 40 29.51 -40.62 -38.21
CA ARG A 40 29.64 -39.26 -37.65
C ARG A 40 30.88 -39.21 -36.77
N VAL A 41 31.66 -38.15 -36.94
CA VAL A 41 32.88 -37.90 -36.18
C VAL A 41 32.75 -36.57 -35.47
N ASP A 42 32.87 -36.60 -34.15
CA ASP A 42 32.88 -35.43 -33.27
C ASP A 42 34.29 -35.20 -32.72
N CYS A 43 34.90 -34.11 -33.18
CA CYS A 43 36.18 -33.60 -32.75
C CYS A 43 36.03 -32.18 -32.14
N SER A 44 34.83 -31.81 -31.67
CA SER A 44 34.54 -30.48 -31.15
C SER A 44 35.23 -30.22 -29.80
N GLY A 45 35.62 -28.96 -29.56
CA GLY A 45 36.13 -28.53 -28.24
C GLY A 45 37.46 -29.18 -27.81
N LYS A 46 38.27 -29.66 -28.75
CA LYS A 46 39.54 -30.36 -28.46
C LYS A 46 40.78 -29.48 -28.58
N GLY A 47 40.62 -28.20 -28.89
CA GLY A 47 41.73 -27.26 -29.09
C GLY A 47 42.58 -27.57 -30.33
N LEU A 48 42.00 -28.20 -31.35
CA LEU A 48 42.69 -28.54 -32.59
C LEU A 48 43.10 -27.27 -33.35
N THR A 49 44.27 -27.29 -33.97
CA THR A 49 44.77 -26.18 -34.81
C THR A 49 44.73 -26.51 -36.30
N ALA A 50 44.42 -27.77 -36.66
CA ALA A 50 44.31 -28.27 -38.02
C ALA A 50 43.22 -29.35 -38.11
N VAL A 51 42.83 -29.70 -39.34
CA VAL A 51 41.89 -30.80 -39.60
C VAL A 51 42.49 -32.12 -39.08
N PRO A 52 41.75 -32.93 -38.31
CA PRO A 52 42.26 -34.17 -37.72
C PRO A 52 42.61 -35.22 -38.79
N GLU A 53 43.79 -35.83 -38.65
CA GLU A 53 44.26 -36.92 -39.50
C GLU A 53 43.86 -38.31 -38.96
N GLY A 54 43.84 -39.33 -39.81
CA GLY A 54 43.57 -40.72 -39.42
C GLY A 54 42.10 -41.08 -39.26
N LEU A 55 41.18 -40.20 -39.68
CA LEU A 55 39.74 -40.47 -39.75
C LEU A 55 39.37 -41.29 -41.01
N SER A 56 38.26 -42.03 -40.93
CA SER A 56 37.75 -42.85 -42.03
C SER A 56 37.31 -41.99 -43.23
N ALA A 57 37.66 -42.42 -44.44
CA ALA A 57 37.19 -41.78 -45.68
C ALA A 57 35.66 -41.90 -45.89
N PHE A 58 35.00 -42.82 -45.17
CA PHE A 58 33.54 -43.00 -45.20
C PHE A 58 32.79 -42.07 -44.23
N THR A 59 33.47 -41.12 -43.60
CA THR A 59 32.83 -40.14 -42.70
C THR A 59 31.83 -39.29 -43.48
N GLN A 60 30.61 -39.18 -42.95
CA GLN A 60 29.51 -38.42 -43.54
C GLN A 60 29.25 -37.09 -42.80
N ALA A 61 29.47 -37.06 -41.49
CA ALA A 61 29.38 -35.82 -40.71
C ALA A 61 30.67 -35.63 -39.91
N LEU A 62 31.28 -34.46 -40.05
CA LEU A 62 32.49 -34.08 -39.32
C LEU A 62 32.24 -32.79 -38.54
N ASP A 63 32.24 -32.89 -37.21
CA ASP A 63 32.21 -31.75 -36.31
C ASP A 63 33.61 -31.44 -35.79
N ILE A 64 34.14 -30.29 -36.20
CA ILE A 64 35.40 -29.72 -35.72
C ILE A 64 35.16 -28.32 -35.14
N SER A 65 33.97 -28.07 -34.62
CA SER A 65 33.59 -26.80 -33.99
C SER A 65 34.32 -26.53 -32.66
N MET A 66 34.33 -25.27 -32.23
CA MET A 66 34.92 -24.82 -30.95
C MET A 66 36.39 -25.25 -30.79
N ASN A 67 37.15 -25.24 -31.88
CA ASN A 67 38.58 -25.51 -31.90
C ASN A 67 39.35 -24.21 -32.19
N ASN A 68 40.64 -24.28 -32.52
CA ASN A 68 41.51 -23.14 -32.76
C ASN A 68 42.10 -23.19 -34.19
N ILE A 69 41.28 -23.59 -35.16
CA ILE A 69 41.67 -23.74 -36.57
C ILE A 69 41.56 -22.39 -37.29
N THR A 70 42.65 -21.62 -37.27
CA THR A 70 42.66 -20.24 -37.80
C THR A 70 42.71 -20.14 -39.33
N GLN A 71 43.16 -21.20 -40.02
CA GLN A 71 43.27 -21.26 -41.49
C GLN A 71 43.00 -22.67 -42.02
N LEU A 72 42.37 -22.76 -43.20
CA LEU A 72 42.21 -24.02 -43.94
C LEU A 72 43.12 -24.05 -45.18
N PRO A 73 44.10 -24.99 -45.26
CA PRO A 73 45.03 -25.08 -46.37
C PRO A 73 44.40 -25.74 -47.63
N GLU A 74 45.16 -25.80 -48.72
CA GLU A 74 44.78 -26.55 -49.93
C GLU A 74 44.49 -28.02 -49.59
N ASP A 75 43.46 -28.60 -50.21
CA ASP A 75 43.12 -30.02 -50.08
C ASP A 75 42.85 -30.51 -48.64
N ALA A 76 42.50 -29.61 -47.72
CA ALA A 76 42.29 -29.91 -46.29
C ALA A 76 41.32 -31.08 -46.03
N PHE A 77 40.30 -31.24 -46.87
CA PHE A 77 39.29 -32.31 -46.75
C PHE A 77 39.34 -33.36 -47.87
N LYS A 78 40.46 -33.48 -48.59
CA LYS A 78 40.62 -34.40 -49.72
C LYS A 78 40.26 -35.86 -49.41
N ASN A 79 40.46 -36.27 -48.15
CA ASN A 79 40.24 -37.64 -47.71
C ASN A 79 38.77 -37.94 -47.36
N PHE A 80 37.86 -36.96 -47.45
CA PHE A 80 36.44 -37.08 -47.04
C PHE A 80 35.48 -36.86 -48.23
N PRO A 81 35.51 -37.69 -49.29
CA PRO A 81 34.70 -37.45 -50.48
C PRO A 81 33.18 -37.61 -50.26
N PHE A 82 32.78 -38.38 -49.25
CA PHE A 82 31.37 -38.69 -48.91
C PHE A 82 30.80 -37.79 -47.80
N LEU A 83 31.46 -36.68 -47.50
CA LEU A 83 31.04 -35.79 -46.43
C LEU A 83 29.78 -35.03 -46.84
N GLU A 84 28.72 -35.15 -46.03
CA GLU A 84 27.44 -34.46 -46.20
C GLU A 84 27.31 -33.26 -45.26
N GLU A 85 27.91 -33.31 -44.07
CA GLU A 85 27.85 -32.26 -43.06
C GLU A 85 29.25 -31.92 -42.53
N LEU A 86 29.63 -30.65 -42.61
CA LEU A 86 30.90 -30.13 -42.11
C LEU A 86 30.66 -28.94 -41.18
N GLN A 87 31.03 -29.10 -39.92
CA GLN A 87 30.88 -28.05 -38.91
C GLN A 87 32.24 -27.47 -38.51
N LEU A 88 32.43 -26.19 -38.80
CA LEU A 88 33.64 -25.39 -38.56
C LEU A 88 33.36 -24.16 -37.67
N ALA A 89 32.26 -24.19 -36.94
CA ALA A 89 31.84 -23.05 -36.12
C ALA A 89 32.82 -22.77 -34.97
N GLY A 90 33.06 -21.51 -34.61
CA GLY A 90 33.83 -21.17 -33.41
C GLY A 90 35.32 -21.55 -33.48
N ASN A 91 35.99 -21.33 -34.61
CA ASN A 91 37.39 -21.71 -34.84
C ASN A 91 38.37 -20.54 -35.01
N ASP A 92 37.87 -19.31 -34.88
CA ASP A 92 38.60 -18.08 -35.22
C ASP A 92 39.16 -18.08 -36.66
N LEU A 93 38.46 -18.75 -37.57
CA LEU A 93 38.88 -18.94 -38.95
C LEU A 93 38.92 -17.59 -39.69
N SER A 94 40.10 -17.22 -40.20
CA SER A 94 40.32 -15.94 -40.88
C SER A 94 40.52 -16.08 -42.39
N PHE A 95 40.93 -17.26 -42.85
CA PHE A 95 41.23 -17.54 -44.25
C PHE A 95 40.89 -18.99 -44.63
N ILE A 96 40.24 -19.15 -45.78
CA ILE A 96 39.95 -20.45 -46.40
C ILE A 96 40.61 -20.46 -47.77
N HIS A 97 41.55 -21.40 -47.99
CA HIS A 97 42.20 -21.54 -49.28
C HIS A 97 41.15 -21.87 -50.38
N PRO A 98 41.26 -21.32 -51.61
CA PRO A 98 40.30 -21.54 -52.71
C PRO A 98 40.02 -23.01 -53.05
N LYS A 99 40.93 -23.91 -52.71
CA LYS A 99 40.80 -25.34 -52.94
C LYS A 99 40.63 -26.17 -51.66
N ALA A 100 40.46 -25.54 -50.50
CA ALA A 100 40.34 -26.25 -49.22
C ALA A 100 39.17 -27.25 -49.19
N LEU A 101 38.04 -26.87 -49.81
CA LEU A 101 36.80 -27.67 -49.88
C LEU A 101 36.68 -28.46 -51.20
N SER A 102 37.77 -28.59 -51.96
CA SER A 102 37.77 -29.35 -53.22
C SER A 102 37.48 -30.83 -52.96
N GLY A 103 36.60 -31.42 -53.78
CA GLY A 103 36.26 -32.84 -53.71
C GLY A 103 35.03 -33.17 -52.85
N LEU A 104 34.51 -32.23 -52.07
CA LEU A 104 33.31 -32.39 -51.25
C LEU A 104 32.02 -32.26 -52.08
N LYS A 105 31.77 -33.24 -52.97
CA LYS A 105 30.65 -33.19 -53.93
C LYS A 105 29.29 -33.57 -53.33
N GLU A 106 29.29 -34.26 -52.19
CA GLU A 106 28.07 -34.67 -51.48
C GLU A 106 27.70 -33.73 -50.31
N LEU A 107 28.47 -32.66 -50.10
CA LEU A 107 28.28 -31.76 -48.97
C LEU A 107 26.96 -31.00 -49.08
N LYS A 108 26.08 -31.18 -48.09
CA LYS A 108 24.77 -30.54 -47.98
C LYS A 108 24.78 -29.40 -46.97
N VAL A 109 25.53 -29.52 -45.88
CA VAL A 109 25.56 -28.55 -44.79
C VAL A 109 27.00 -28.11 -44.51
N LEU A 110 27.24 -26.81 -44.57
CA LEU A 110 28.51 -26.19 -44.22
C LEU A 110 28.28 -25.09 -43.19
N THR A 111 28.90 -25.22 -42.01
CA THR A 111 28.71 -24.25 -40.93
C THR A 111 30.01 -23.52 -40.59
N LEU A 112 30.07 -22.21 -40.84
CA LEU A 112 31.24 -21.34 -40.66
C LEU A 112 30.96 -20.17 -39.71
N GLN A 113 29.92 -20.26 -38.89
CA GLN A 113 29.54 -19.20 -37.95
C GLN A 113 30.52 -19.01 -36.80
N ASN A 114 30.51 -17.84 -36.15
CA ASN A 114 31.43 -17.50 -35.07
C ASN A 114 32.90 -17.66 -35.49
N ASN A 115 33.28 -17.07 -36.61
CA ASN A 115 34.66 -17.05 -37.11
C ASN A 115 35.11 -15.61 -37.40
N GLN A 116 36.31 -15.44 -37.94
CA GLN A 116 36.93 -14.14 -38.18
C GLN A 116 36.92 -13.76 -39.68
N LEU A 117 35.97 -14.30 -40.46
CA LEU A 117 35.89 -14.06 -41.90
C LEU A 117 35.48 -12.59 -42.16
N LYS A 118 36.27 -11.90 -42.99
CA LYS A 118 36.00 -10.51 -43.40
C LYS A 118 35.25 -10.37 -44.72
N THR A 119 35.24 -11.45 -45.52
CA THR A 119 34.61 -11.54 -46.83
C THR A 119 34.10 -12.97 -47.03
N VAL A 120 33.09 -13.14 -47.88
CA VAL A 120 32.60 -14.47 -48.26
C VAL A 120 33.69 -15.19 -49.08
N PRO A 121 34.04 -16.45 -48.76
CA PRO A 121 35.08 -17.19 -49.48
C PRO A 121 34.54 -17.77 -50.79
N SER A 122 34.22 -16.91 -51.76
CA SER A 122 33.55 -17.24 -53.03
C SER A 122 34.23 -18.39 -53.79
N GLU A 123 35.54 -18.31 -54.00
CA GLU A 123 36.29 -19.33 -54.74
C GLU A 123 36.27 -20.70 -54.05
N ALA A 124 36.34 -20.72 -52.71
CA ALA A 124 36.38 -21.96 -51.94
C ALA A 124 35.06 -22.75 -51.96
N ILE A 125 33.93 -22.04 -52.01
CA ILE A 125 32.59 -22.66 -52.00
C ILE A 125 32.03 -22.94 -53.39
N ARG A 126 32.62 -22.35 -54.46
CA ARG A 126 32.13 -22.46 -55.85
C ARG A 126 31.88 -23.89 -56.33
N GLY A 127 32.67 -24.85 -55.84
CA GLY A 127 32.62 -26.25 -56.27
C GLY A 127 31.56 -27.13 -55.57
N LEU A 128 30.81 -26.59 -54.60
CA LEU A 128 29.91 -27.32 -53.70
C LEU A 128 28.47 -27.40 -54.26
N SER A 129 28.30 -28.11 -55.38
CA SER A 129 27.03 -28.16 -56.11
C SER A 129 25.86 -28.85 -55.37
N ALA A 130 26.14 -29.64 -54.33
CA ALA A 130 25.11 -30.30 -53.52
C ALA A 130 24.71 -29.51 -52.27
N LEU A 131 25.35 -28.35 -52.02
CA LEU A 131 25.17 -27.59 -50.79
C LEU A 131 23.75 -27.03 -50.70
N GLN A 132 23.09 -27.30 -49.58
CA GLN A 132 21.72 -26.85 -49.29
C GLN A 132 21.68 -25.80 -48.19
N SER A 133 22.64 -25.81 -47.26
CA SER A 133 22.65 -25.02 -46.05
C SER A 133 24.06 -24.44 -45.84
N LEU A 134 24.17 -23.10 -45.89
CA LEU A 134 25.44 -22.38 -45.70
C LEU A 134 25.31 -21.34 -44.60
N ARG A 135 25.98 -21.57 -43.48
CA ARG A 135 26.03 -20.63 -42.34
C ARG A 135 27.31 -19.81 -42.35
N LEU A 136 27.18 -18.50 -42.46
CA LEU A 136 28.24 -17.51 -42.41
C LEU A 136 27.93 -16.42 -41.36
N ASP A 137 26.99 -16.69 -40.46
CA ASP A 137 26.55 -15.79 -39.40
C ASP A 137 27.62 -15.52 -38.34
N ALA A 138 27.49 -14.43 -37.59
CA ALA A 138 28.41 -14.05 -36.51
C ALA A 138 29.89 -14.06 -36.96
N ASN A 139 30.16 -13.35 -38.05
CA ASN A 139 31.50 -13.14 -38.59
C ASN A 139 31.77 -11.62 -38.68
N HIS A 140 32.81 -11.23 -39.40
CA HIS A 140 33.15 -9.83 -39.62
C HIS A 140 33.02 -9.45 -41.10
N ILE A 141 32.09 -10.08 -41.82
CA ILE A 141 31.91 -9.92 -43.26
C ILE A 141 31.43 -8.50 -43.55
N THR A 142 32.22 -7.74 -44.30
CA THR A 142 31.90 -6.37 -44.72
C THR A 142 31.47 -6.27 -46.17
N SER A 143 31.93 -7.20 -47.02
CA SER A 143 31.58 -7.27 -48.44
C SER A 143 31.39 -8.72 -48.89
N VAL A 144 30.54 -8.87 -49.92
CA VAL A 144 30.30 -10.14 -50.61
C VAL A 144 30.78 -9.97 -52.05
N PRO A 145 31.84 -10.68 -52.50
CA PRO A 145 32.33 -10.61 -53.89
C PRO A 145 31.22 -10.94 -54.91
N GLU A 146 31.23 -10.26 -56.07
CA GLU A 146 30.19 -10.37 -57.10
C GLU A 146 29.98 -11.79 -57.65
N ASP A 147 31.05 -12.58 -57.69
CA ASP A 147 31.10 -13.99 -58.13
C ASP A 147 30.74 -14.98 -57.00
N SER A 148 30.37 -14.48 -55.82
CA SER A 148 29.96 -15.33 -54.71
C SER A 148 28.72 -16.14 -55.05
N PHE A 149 28.69 -17.36 -54.49
CA PHE A 149 27.58 -18.31 -54.61
C PHE A 149 27.35 -18.89 -56.01
N GLU A 150 28.18 -18.54 -57.00
CA GLU A 150 28.20 -19.25 -58.28
C GLU A 150 28.39 -20.76 -58.07
N GLY A 151 27.61 -21.57 -58.78
CA GLY A 151 27.67 -23.03 -58.72
C GLY A 151 26.90 -23.67 -57.56
N LEU A 152 26.36 -22.90 -56.61
CA LEU A 152 25.56 -23.39 -55.48
C LEU A 152 24.08 -23.63 -55.88
N VAL A 153 23.87 -24.45 -56.91
CA VAL A 153 22.56 -24.66 -57.57
C VAL A 153 21.51 -25.39 -56.72
N GLN A 154 21.86 -25.87 -55.53
CA GLN A 154 20.95 -26.56 -54.60
C GLN A 154 20.75 -25.80 -53.29
N LEU A 155 21.28 -24.58 -53.16
CA LEU A 155 21.25 -23.85 -51.90
C LEU A 155 19.82 -23.46 -51.56
N ARG A 156 19.40 -23.75 -50.32
CA ARG A 156 18.06 -23.47 -49.78
C ARG A 156 18.10 -22.51 -48.61
N HIS A 157 19.13 -22.59 -47.78
CA HIS A 157 19.26 -21.76 -46.58
C HIS A 157 20.60 -21.05 -46.55
N LEU A 158 20.57 -19.73 -46.41
CA LEU A 158 21.75 -18.88 -46.32
C LEU A 158 21.65 -17.96 -45.11
N TRP A 159 22.61 -18.07 -44.21
CA TRP A 159 22.73 -17.21 -43.02
C TRP A 159 23.91 -16.27 -43.17
N LEU A 160 23.62 -14.97 -43.17
CA LEU A 160 24.58 -13.87 -43.22
C LEU A 160 24.30 -12.85 -42.09
N ASP A 161 23.55 -13.26 -41.07
CA ASP A 161 23.23 -12.43 -39.92
C ASP A 161 24.45 -12.18 -39.00
N ASP A 162 24.36 -11.13 -38.18
CA ASP A 162 25.42 -10.69 -37.27
C ASP A 162 26.78 -10.51 -37.98
N ASN A 163 26.76 -9.66 -38.99
CA ASN A 163 27.92 -9.30 -39.79
C ASN A 163 27.99 -7.77 -39.92
N SER A 164 28.82 -7.25 -40.83
CA SER A 164 29.00 -5.81 -41.06
C SER A 164 28.66 -5.40 -42.48
N LEU A 165 27.70 -6.07 -43.12
CA LEU A 165 27.20 -5.70 -44.45
C LEU A 165 26.54 -4.33 -44.40
N THR A 166 26.85 -3.49 -45.38
CA THR A 166 26.33 -2.11 -45.49
C THR A 166 25.24 -1.96 -46.55
N GLU A 167 25.13 -2.94 -47.45
CA GLU A 167 24.15 -3.00 -48.54
C GLU A 167 23.76 -4.45 -48.83
N VAL A 168 22.67 -4.63 -49.58
CA VAL A 168 22.23 -5.95 -50.04
C VAL A 168 23.13 -6.41 -51.19
N PRO A 169 23.70 -7.63 -51.15
CA PRO A 169 24.54 -8.15 -52.23
C PRO A 169 23.68 -8.65 -53.41
N VAL A 170 23.16 -7.72 -54.20
CA VAL A 170 22.17 -7.99 -55.27
C VAL A 170 22.69 -9.00 -56.30
N HIS A 171 23.88 -8.76 -56.88
CA HIS A 171 24.41 -9.63 -57.93
C HIS A 171 24.77 -11.04 -57.40
N PRO A 172 25.44 -11.22 -56.25
CA PRO A 172 25.63 -12.55 -55.66
C PRO A 172 24.34 -13.33 -55.42
N LEU A 173 23.29 -12.67 -54.91
CA LEU A 173 22.01 -13.32 -54.66
C LEU A 173 21.29 -13.75 -55.95
N SER A 174 21.58 -13.11 -57.09
CA SER A 174 20.98 -13.49 -58.37
C SER A 174 21.32 -14.92 -58.82
N ASN A 175 22.42 -15.49 -58.30
CA ASN A 175 22.87 -16.85 -58.56
C ASN A 175 22.07 -17.92 -57.78
N LEU A 176 21.12 -17.54 -56.92
CA LEU A 176 20.47 -18.42 -55.95
C LEU A 176 18.94 -18.57 -56.14
N PRO A 177 18.44 -19.01 -57.31
CA PRO A 177 16.99 -19.10 -57.56
C PRO A 177 16.29 -20.17 -56.73
N THR A 178 17.02 -21.14 -56.15
CA THR A 178 16.49 -22.23 -55.31
C THR A 178 16.41 -21.87 -53.82
N LEU A 179 16.86 -20.67 -53.45
CA LEU A 179 16.93 -20.26 -52.05
C LEU A 179 15.53 -20.12 -51.46
N GLN A 180 15.33 -20.68 -50.27
CA GLN A 180 14.05 -20.70 -49.54
C GLN A 180 14.08 -19.83 -48.29
N ALA A 181 15.22 -19.75 -47.59
CA ALA A 181 15.39 -18.89 -46.43
C ALA A 181 16.70 -18.08 -46.52
N LEU A 182 16.57 -16.78 -46.29
CA LEU A 182 17.68 -15.83 -46.25
C LEU A 182 17.57 -14.96 -45.00
N THR A 183 18.65 -14.87 -44.24
CA THR A 183 18.77 -13.86 -43.19
C THR A 183 19.96 -12.94 -43.42
N LEU A 184 19.67 -11.65 -43.41
CA LEU A 184 20.60 -10.52 -43.46
C LEU A 184 20.45 -9.67 -42.19
N ALA A 185 19.91 -10.25 -41.12
CA ALA A 185 19.64 -9.56 -39.87
C ALA A 185 20.92 -9.11 -39.15
N LEU A 186 20.82 -8.20 -38.18
CA LEU A 186 21.96 -7.74 -37.38
C LEU A 186 23.15 -7.27 -38.25
N ASN A 187 22.86 -6.52 -39.30
CA ASN A 187 23.85 -5.91 -40.19
C ASN A 187 23.72 -4.38 -40.15
N LYS A 188 24.37 -3.68 -41.08
CA LYS A 188 24.39 -2.21 -41.18
C LYS A 188 23.70 -1.72 -42.47
N ILE A 189 22.79 -2.52 -43.03
CA ILE A 189 22.08 -2.19 -44.26
C ILE A 189 21.20 -0.96 -44.04
N SER A 190 21.31 0.05 -44.90
CA SER A 190 20.62 1.34 -44.74
C SER A 190 19.51 1.62 -45.74
N SER A 191 19.54 0.97 -46.90
CA SER A 191 18.52 1.07 -47.94
C SER A 191 18.46 -0.20 -48.79
N ILE A 192 17.30 -0.48 -49.38
CA ILE A 192 17.13 -1.60 -50.33
C ILE A 192 16.73 -1.03 -51.71
N PRO A 193 17.55 -1.26 -52.76
CA PRO A 193 17.28 -0.79 -54.11
C PRO A 193 16.21 -1.63 -54.84
N ASP A 194 15.71 -1.12 -55.97
CA ASP A 194 14.71 -1.82 -56.77
C ASP A 194 15.29 -3.14 -57.29
N PHE A 195 14.46 -4.19 -57.35
CA PHE A 195 14.83 -5.51 -57.85
C PHE A 195 15.97 -6.21 -57.09
N ALA A 196 16.26 -5.79 -55.85
CA ALA A 196 17.36 -6.34 -55.04
C ALA A 196 17.32 -7.87 -54.85
N PHE A 197 16.13 -8.46 -54.93
CA PHE A 197 15.90 -9.90 -54.73
C PHE A 197 15.18 -10.57 -55.91
N THR A 198 15.18 -9.95 -57.10
CA THR A 198 14.29 -10.33 -58.21
C THR A 198 14.41 -11.77 -58.70
N ASN A 199 15.59 -12.39 -58.58
CA ASN A 199 15.82 -13.77 -59.01
C ASN A 199 15.49 -14.81 -57.94
N LEU A 200 15.21 -14.42 -56.70
CA LEU A 200 14.95 -15.32 -55.56
C LEU A 200 13.49 -15.83 -55.55
N SER A 201 13.04 -16.36 -56.68
CA SER A 201 11.64 -16.79 -56.88
C SER A 201 11.16 -17.90 -55.92
N SER A 202 12.07 -18.70 -55.35
CA SER A 202 11.73 -19.76 -54.40
C SER A 202 11.75 -19.31 -52.93
N LEU A 203 12.03 -18.03 -52.67
CA LEU A 203 12.24 -17.53 -51.31
C LEU A 203 10.92 -17.48 -50.54
N VAL A 204 10.91 -18.10 -49.37
CA VAL A 204 9.76 -18.20 -48.46
C VAL A 204 9.94 -17.29 -47.25
N VAL A 205 11.18 -17.20 -46.74
CA VAL A 205 11.50 -16.43 -45.53
C VAL A 205 12.64 -15.46 -45.79
N LEU A 206 12.41 -14.18 -45.48
CA LEU A 206 13.40 -13.11 -45.57
C LEU A 206 13.47 -12.33 -44.25
N HIS A 207 14.62 -12.41 -43.59
CA HIS A 207 14.88 -11.65 -42.37
C HIS A 207 15.85 -10.49 -42.64
N LEU A 208 15.39 -9.28 -42.32
CA LEU A 208 16.12 -8.02 -42.44
C LEU A 208 16.10 -7.21 -41.12
N HIS A 209 15.72 -7.86 -40.02
CA HIS A 209 15.59 -7.20 -38.72
C HIS A 209 16.94 -6.73 -38.15
N ASN A 210 16.90 -5.77 -37.22
CA ASN A 210 18.10 -5.22 -36.57
C ASN A 210 19.12 -4.66 -37.57
N ASN A 211 18.66 -4.01 -38.63
CA ASN A 211 19.48 -3.24 -39.56
C ASN A 211 19.29 -1.74 -39.31
N LYS A 212 19.75 -0.91 -40.26
CA LYS A 212 19.61 0.56 -40.24
C LYS A 212 18.76 1.05 -41.39
N ILE A 213 17.80 0.23 -41.85
CA ILE A 213 17.03 0.50 -43.07
C ILE A 213 16.17 1.74 -42.84
N LYS A 214 16.42 2.77 -43.63
CA LYS A 214 15.68 4.05 -43.62
C LYS A 214 14.77 4.19 -44.83
N SER A 215 15.18 3.62 -45.96
CA SER A 215 14.50 3.78 -47.24
C SER A 215 14.36 2.44 -47.96
N LEU A 216 13.16 2.17 -48.43
CA LEU A 216 12.81 1.05 -49.30
C LEU A 216 12.29 1.66 -50.60
N SER A 217 12.88 1.25 -51.72
CA SER A 217 12.42 1.65 -53.05
C SER A 217 11.14 0.90 -53.44
N GLN A 218 10.41 1.40 -54.43
CA GLN A 218 9.04 0.94 -54.72
C GLN A 218 8.96 -0.51 -55.18
N HIS A 219 10.00 -0.99 -55.87
CA HIS A 219 10.08 -2.31 -56.49
C HIS A 219 11.17 -3.18 -55.84
N CYS A 220 11.54 -2.89 -54.59
CA CYS A 220 12.65 -3.58 -53.93
C CYS A 220 12.39 -5.08 -53.66
N PHE A 221 11.12 -5.48 -53.58
CA PHE A 221 10.68 -6.84 -53.32
C PHE A 221 10.04 -7.53 -54.54
N ASP A 222 10.05 -6.88 -55.70
CA ASP A 222 9.52 -7.48 -56.94
C ASP A 222 10.31 -8.75 -57.29
N GLY A 223 9.60 -9.83 -57.61
CA GLY A 223 10.16 -11.17 -57.89
C GLY A 223 10.07 -12.16 -56.72
N LEU A 224 9.69 -11.71 -55.53
CA LEU A 224 9.50 -12.55 -54.34
C LEU A 224 8.07 -13.11 -54.23
N ASP A 225 7.59 -13.77 -55.29
CA ASP A 225 6.18 -14.21 -55.41
C ASP A 225 5.76 -15.28 -54.37
N ASN A 226 6.72 -16.09 -53.89
CA ASN A 226 6.50 -17.16 -52.91
C ASN A 226 6.81 -16.76 -51.46
N LEU A 227 7.12 -15.47 -51.21
CA LEU A 227 7.51 -15.03 -49.88
C LEU A 227 6.33 -15.07 -48.92
N GLU A 228 6.48 -15.82 -47.83
CA GLU A 228 5.47 -15.98 -46.79
C GLU A 228 5.79 -15.15 -45.54
N THR A 229 7.06 -14.96 -45.22
CA THR A 229 7.50 -14.23 -44.03
C THR A 229 8.50 -13.14 -44.39
N LEU A 230 8.16 -11.89 -44.05
CA LEU A 230 9.05 -10.73 -44.17
C LEU A 230 9.24 -10.07 -42.81
N ASP A 231 10.48 -10.05 -42.34
CA ASP A 231 10.84 -9.40 -41.08
C ASP A 231 11.69 -8.13 -41.33
N LEU A 232 11.10 -6.96 -41.08
CA LEU A 232 11.71 -5.63 -41.10
C LEU A 232 11.78 -4.99 -39.69
N ASN A 233 11.63 -5.78 -38.62
CA ASN A 233 11.62 -5.31 -37.24
C ASN A 233 12.93 -4.61 -36.86
N TYR A 234 12.89 -3.70 -35.88
CA TYR A 234 14.10 -3.00 -35.39
C TYR A 234 14.92 -2.32 -36.49
N ASN A 235 14.25 -1.49 -37.30
CA ASN A 235 14.87 -0.68 -38.34
C ASN A 235 14.56 0.81 -38.12
N ASN A 236 14.84 1.66 -39.11
CA ASN A 236 14.63 3.10 -39.04
C ASN A 236 13.63 3.58 -40.11
N LEU A 237 12.63 2.76 -40.45
CA LEU A 237 11.61 3.11 -41.43
C LEU A 237 10.77 4.28 -40.91
N GLY A 238 10.75 5.39 -41.64
CA GLY A 238 9.90 6.55 -41.33
C GLY A 238 8.51 6.49 -41.97
N GLU A 239 8.38 5.72 -43.05
CA GLU A 239 7.16 5.59 -43.85
C GLU A 239 6.76 4.12 -44.00
N PHE A 240 5.47 3.89 -44.24
CA PHE A 240 4.95 2.54 -44.49
C PHE A 240 5.51 1.98 -45.82
N PRO A 241 6.02 0.73 -45.84
CA PRO A 241 6.68 0.16 -47.01
C PRO A 241 5.68 -0.24 -48.11
N GLN A 242 5.44 0.63 -49.09
CA GLN A 242 4.50 0.35 -50.19
C GLN A 242 4.92 -0.84 -51.07
N ALA A 243 6.21 -1.16 -51.11
CA ALA A 243 6.77 -2.28 -51.87
C ALA A 243 6.20 -3.65 -51.47
N ILE A 244 5.62 -3.79 -50.26
CA ILE A 244 5.01 -5.06 -49.85
C ILE A 244 3.83 -5.46 -50.75
N LYS A 245 3.23 -4.53 -51.50
CA LYS A 245 2.12 -4.83 -52.43
C LYS A 245 2.51 -5.85 -53.51
N ALA A 246 3.80 -6.02 -53.78
CA ALA A 246 4.31 -7.02 -54.70
C ALA A 246 4.39 -8.44 -54.11
N LEU A 247 3.96 -8.66 -52.86
CA LEU A 247 4.11 -9.92 -52.12
C LEU A 247 2.75 -10.63 -51.92
N PRO A 248 2.24 -11.38 -52.92
CA PRO A 248 0.91 -11.98 -52.87
C PRO A 248 0.79 -13.14 -51.88
N SER A 249 1.89 -13.83 -51.60
CA SER A 249 1.93 -15.02 -50.73
C SER A 249 2.20 -14.69 -49.25
N LEU A 250 2.30 -13.41 -48.90
CA LEU A 250 2.74 -12.97 -47.59
C LEU A 250 1.72 -13.33 -46.51
N LYS A 251 2.18 -14.08 -45.50
CA LYS A 251 1.39 -14.55 -44.35
C LYS A 251 1.79 -13.85 -43.05
N GLU A 252 3.07 -13.53 -42.89
CA GLU A 252 3.61 -12.88 -41.70
C GLU A 252 4.45 -11.67 -42.08
N LEU A 253 4.11 -10.53 -41.47
CA LEU A 253 4.77 -9.27 -41.72
C LEU A 253 5.17 -8.59 -40.40
N GLY A 254 6.47 -8.42 -40.20
CA GLY A 254 7.03 -7.66 -39.08
C GLY A 254 7.61 -6.32 -39.53
N PHE A 255 7.16 -5.23 -38.91
CA PHE A 255 7.82 -3.91 -38.98
C PHE A 255 7.74 -3.18 -37.64
N HIS A 256 7.68 -3.90 -36.53
CA HIS A 256 7.64 -3.30 -35.20
C HIS A 256 8.98 -2.64 -34.85
N SER A 257 8.96 -1.75 -33.85
CA SER A 257 10.17 -1.02 -33.41
C SER A 257 10.84 -0.25 -34.55
N ASN A 258 10.02 0.48 -35.32
CA ASN A 258 10.44 1.39 -36.38
C ASN A 258 9.97 2.82 -36.06
N SER A 259 10.09 3.75 -37.01
CA SER A 259 9.66 5.15 -36.87
C SER A 259 8.42 5.48 -37.71
N ILE A 260 7.59 4.49 -38.01
CA ILE A 260 6.41 4.64 -38.88
C ILE A 260 5.31 5.37 -38.11
N SER A 261 4.80 6.46 -38.67
CA SER A 261 3.77 7.29 -38.04
C SER A 261 2.37 7.10 -38.61
N VAL A 262 2.26 6.56 -39.83
CA VAL A 262 1.01 6.44 -40.58
C VAL A 262 0.92 5.09 -41.29
N ILE A 263 -0.22 4.42 -41.14
CA ILE A 263 -0.62 3.29 -41.99
C ILE A 263 -1.69 3.79 -42.97
N PRO A 264 -1.40 3.85 -44.29
CA PRO A 264 -2.33 4.42 -45.27
C PRO A 264 -3.53 3.51 -45.56
N ASP A 265 -4.54 4.06 -46.23
CA ASP A 265 -5.61 3.27 -46.84
C ASP A 265 -5.05 2.36 -47.95
N GLY A 266 -5.60 1.15 -48.07
CA GLY A 266 -5.11 0.15 -49.03
C GLY A 266 -3.66 -0.30 -48.79
N ALA A 267 -3.20 -0.23 -47.53
CA ALA A 267 -1.86 -0.63 -47.12
C ALA A 267 -1.53 -2.09 -47.49
N PHE A 268 -2.51 -3.00 -47.30
CA PHE A 268 -2.33 -4.44 -47.45
C PHE A 268 -3.12 -5.04 -48.64
N ASP A 269 -3.53 -4.21 -49.62
CA ASP A 269 -4.33 -4.67 -50.78
C ASP A 269 -3.65 -5.78 -51.60
N GLY A 270 -2.31 -5.83 -51.60
CA GLY A 270 -1.53 -6.85 -52.29
C GLY A 270 -1.28 -8.12 -51.47
N ASN A 271 -1.75 -8.19 -50.22
CA ASN A 271 -1.36 -9.21 -49.23
C ASN A 271 -2.58 -9.89 -48.58
N PRO A 272 -3.46 -10.55 -49.34
CA PRO A 272 -4.72 -11.07 -48.82
C PRO A 272 -4.55 -12.25 -47.84
N LEU A 273 -3.40 -12.92 -47.86
CA LEU A 273 -3.11 -14.11 -47.04
C LEU A 273 -2.47 -13.78 -45.69
N LEU A 274 -2.39 -12.50 -45.31
CA LEU A 274 -1.79 -12.08 -44.05
C LEU A 274 -2.56 -12.64 -42.85
N ARG A 275 -1.82 -13.30 -41.97
CA ARG A 275 -2.28 -13.91 -40.71
C ARG A 275 -1.88 -13.10 -39.50
N THR A 276 -0.67 -12.53 -39.56
CA THR A 276 -0.04 -11.84 -38.44
C THR A 276 0.67 -10.58 -38.94
N ILE A 277 0.42 -9.47 -38.26
CA ILE A 277 1.07 -8.18 -38.54
C ILE A 277 1.64 -7.63 -37.23
N HIS A 278 2.97 -7.55 -37.13
CA HIS A 278 3.65 -6.95 -35.98
C HIS A 278 4.00 -5.50 -36.26
N LEU A 279 3.23 -4.59 -35.67
CA LEU A 279 3.33 -3.14 -35.90
C LEU A 279 3.53 -2.29 -34.63
N TYR A 280 3.68 -2.94 -33.47
CA TYR A 280 3.89 -2.27 -32.18
C TYR A 280 5.24 -1.51 -32.14
N ASP A 281 5.45 -0.71 -31.10
CA ASP A 281 6.66 0.13 -30.93
C ASP A 281 6.99 1.02 -32.14
N ASN A 282 5.96 1.43 -32.87
CA ASN A 282 6.02 2.51 -33.84
C ASN A 282 5.31 3.74 -33.26
N PRO A 283 5.75 4.97 -33.57
CA PRO A 283 5.07 6.21 -33.18
C PRO A 283 3.81 6.43 -34.02
N LEU A 284 2.95 5.42 -34.12
CA LEU A 284 1.73 5.44 -34.91
C LEU A 284 0.80 6.53 -34.41
N SER A 285 0.50 7.47 -35.29
CA SER A 285 -0.41 8.58 -35.04
C SER A 285 -1.75 8.35 -35.73
N TYR A 286 -1.74 7.80 -36.95
CA TYR A 286 -2.91 7.62 -37.80
C TYR A 286 -2.93 6.27 -38.52
N VAL A 287 -4.14 5.74 -38.72
CA VAL A 287 -4.42 4.52 -39.45
C VAL A 287 -5.61 4.80 -40.37
N GLY A 288 -5.46 4.49 -41.66
CA GLY A 288 -6.52 4.61 -42.65
C GLY A 288 -7.72 3.72 -42.31
N ASN A 289 -8.94 4.20 -42.58
CA ASN A 289 -10.17 3.48 -42.24
C ASN A 289 -10.30 2.14 -42.99
N SER A 290 -9.73 2.05 -44.19
CA SER A 290 -9.76 0.86 -45.04
C SER A 290 -8.46 0.05 -45.01
N ALA A 291 -7.50 0.42 -44.16
CA ALA A 291 -6.17 -0.19 -44.13
C ALA A 291 -6.23 -1.72 -43.95
N PHE A 292 -7.13 -2.22 -43.09
CA PHE A 292 -7.23 -3.63 -42.72
C PHE A 292 -8.45 -4.36 -43.32
N ARG A 293 -8.92 -3.93 -44.49
CA ARG A 293 -10.00 -4.62 -45.22
C ARG A 293 -9.48 -5.85 -45.96
N ASN A 294 -10.37 -6.81 -46.19
CA ASN A 294 -10.11 -8.00 -47.02
C ASN A 294 -8.92 -8.87 -46.56
N LEU A 295 -8.64 -8.92 -45.26
CA LEU A 295 -7.63 -9.80 -44.68
C LEU A 295 -8.32 -11.01 -44.04
N SER A 296 -8.76 -11.96 -44.87
CA SER A 296 -9.61 -13.06 -44.40
C SER A 296 -8.93 -13.93 -43.36
N ASP A 297 -7.61 -14.05 -43.41
CA ASP A 297 -6.83 -14.97 -42.57
C ASP A 297 -6.22 -14.27 -41.35
N LEU A 298 -6.47 -12.98 -41.15
CA LEU A 298 -5.91 -12.21 -40.04
C LEU A 298 -6.52 -12.63 -38.71
N HIS A 299 -5.67 -13.08 -37.78
CA HIS A 299 -6.10 -13.55 -36.47
C HIS A 299 -5.98 -12.49 -35.36
N SER A 300 -4.99 -11.61 -35.45
CA SER A 300 -4.72 -10.62 -34.40
C SER A 300 -4.44 -9.25 -34.99
N LEU A 301 -5.16 -8.25 -34.48
CA LEU A 301 -4.96 -6.84 -34.83
C LEU A 301 -4.75 -6.02 -33.57
N VAL A 302 -3.51 -5.56 -33.37
CA VAL A 302 -3.12 -4.78 -32.19
C VAL A 302 -2.59 -3.42 -32.60
N ILE A 303 -3.38 -2.38 -32.34
CA ILE A 303 -3.03 -0.97 -32.58
C ILE A 303 -3.05 -0.23 -31.25
N ARG A 304 -1.92 0.35 -30.87
CA ARG A 304 -1.75 1.08 -29.61
C ARG A 304 -1.20 2.47 -29.89
N GLY A 305 -1.80 3.49 -29.26
CA GLY A 305 -1.29 4.86 -29.28
C GLY A 305 -1.62 5.69 -30.52
N ALA A 306 -2.49 5.19 -31.42
CA ALA A 306 -2.91 5.88 -32.64
C ALA A 306 -3.87 7.06 -32.35
N SER A 307 -3.32 8.11 -31.74
CA SER A 307 -4.07 9.23 -31.13
C SER A 307 -4.88 10.10 -32.10
N MET A 308 -4.63 10.01 -33.42
CA MET A 308 -5.41 10.74 -34.43
C MET A 308 -6.57 9.91 -35.01
N VAL A 309 -6.66 8.62 -34.71
CA VAL A 309 -7.77 7.76 -35.16
C VAL A 309 -9.04 8.15 -34.41
N GLN A 310 -10.07 8.58 -35.14
CA GLN A 310 -11.34 9.06 -34.57
C GLN A 310 -12.50 8.07 -34.76
N GLN A 311 -12.40 7.20 -35.76
CA GLN A 311 -13.45 6.24 -36.13
C GLN A 311 -12.91 4.82 -35.99
N PHE A 312 -13.80 3.89 -35.70
CA PHE A 312 -13.48 2.48 -35.65
C PHE A 312 -13.13 1.98 -37.08
N PRO A 313 -12.01 1.26 -37.27
CA PRO A 313 -11.58 0.83 -38.60
C PRO A 313 -12.57 -0.13 -39.24
N SER A 314 -12.74 -0.04 -40.55
CA SER A 314 -13.63 -0.93 -41.29
C SER A 314 -12.96 -2.29 -41.50
N LEU A 315 -13.51 -3.32 -40.85
CA LEU A 315 -13.03 -4.71 -40.89
C LEU A 315 -13.77 -5.58 -41.92
N THR A 316 -14.37 -4.95 -42.94
CA THR A 316 -15.11 -5.68 -43.97
C THR A 316 -14.17 -6.63 -44.71
N GLY A 317 -14.56 -7.91 -44.80
CA GLY A 317 -13.73 -8.98 -45.38
C GLY A 317 -12.71 -9.59 -44.42
N THR A 318 -12.54 -9.05 -43.22
CA THR A 318 -11.58 -9.47 -42.19
C THR A 318 -12.34 -10.08 -41.00
N ALA A 319 -12.95 -11.26 -41.18
CA ALA A 319 -13.96 -11.81 -40.26
C ALA A 319 -13.44 -12.83 -39.22
N HIS A 320 -12.15 -13.20 -39.29
CA HIS A 320 -11.57 -14.28 -38.49
C HIS A 320 -10.65 -13.79 -37.37
N LEU A 321 -10.83 -12.55 -36.89
CA LEU A 321 -10.05 -12.03 -35.78
C LEU A 321 -10.38 -12.79 -34.49
N GLU A 322 -9.35 -13.26 -33.81
CA GLU A 322 -9.38 -13.79 -32.45
C GLU A 322 -9.08 -12.71 -31.42
N SER A 323 -8.20 -11.75 -31.76
CA SER A 323 -7.81 -10.65 -30.89
C SER A 323 -7.90 -9.31 -31.61
N LEU A 324 -8.61 -8.36 -31.00
CA LEU A 324 -8.70 -6.98 -31.46
C LEU A 324 -8.36 -6.03 -30.32
N THR A 325 -7.25 -5.30 -30.46
CA THR A 325 -6.81 -4.27 -29.53
C THR A 325 -6.69 -2.95 -30.26
N LEU A 326 -7.49 -1.95 -29.88
CA LEU A 326 -7.41 -0.57 -30.37
C LEU A 326 -7.38 0.38 -29.18
N THR A 327 -6.20 0.82 -28.76
CA THR A 327 -6.04 1.60 -27.53
C THR A 327 -5.35 2.94 -27.76
N GLY A 328 -5.66 3.93 -26.92
CA GLY A 328 -5.06 5.26 -27.00
C GLY A 328 -5.47 6.04 -28.25
N THR A 329 -6.70 5.86 -28.70
CA THR A 329 -7.27 6.58 -29.86
C THR A 329 -8.37 7.56 -29.41
N LYS A 330 -9.06 8.18 -30.37
CA LYS A 330 -10.21 9.07 -30.14
C LYS A 330 -11.54 8.45 -30.57
N ILE A 331 -11.60 7.12 -30.71
CA ILE A 331 -12.83 6.40 -31.04
C ILE A 331 -13.92 6.70 -30.01
N SER A 332 -15.12 7.07 -30.47
CA SER A 332 -16.26 7.44 -29.63
C SER A 332 -17.44 6.47 -29.69
N SER A 333 -17.50 5.60 -30.71
CA SER A 333 -18.58 4.64 -30.92
C SER A 333 -18.04 3.37 -31.57
N ILE A 334 -18.62 2.22 -31.18
CA ILE A 334 -18.34 0.91 -31.73
C ILE A 334 -19.48 0.56 -32.71
N PRO A 335 -19.18 0.07 -33.92
CA PRO A 335 -20.22 -0.23 -34.90
C PRO A 335 -21.05 -1.46 -34.50
N ASN A 336 -22.37 -1.42 -34.76
CA ASN A 336 -23.33 -2.46 -34.34
C ASN A 336 -23.11 -3.82 -35.02
N ASN A 337 -22.49 -3.85 -36.20
CA ASN A 337 -22.19 -5.06 -36.96
C ASN A 337 -20.92 -5.78 -36.48
N LEU A 338 -20.17 -5.23 -35.51
CA LEU A 338 -18.91 -5.84 -35.05
C LEU A 338 -19.09 -7.32 -34.68
N CYS A 339 -20.07 -7.64 -33.85
CA CYS A 339 -20.36 -9.02 -33.43
C CYS A 339 -21.19 -9.84 -34.43
N GLN A 340 -21.68 -9.21 -35.51
CA GLN A 340 -22.29 -9.93 -36.63
C GLN A 340 -21.22 -10.47 -37.57
N GLU A 341 -20.11 -9.73 -37.71
CA GLU A 341 -18.97 -10.09 -38.55
C GLU A 341 -17.94 -10.96 -37.79
N GLN A 342 -17.57 -10.58 -36.57
CA GLN A 342 -16.48 -11.21 -35.80
C GLN A 342 -16.98 -12.34 -34.88
N LYS A 343 -17.14 -13.53 -35.43
CA LYS A 343 -17.67 -14.69 -34.67
C LYS A 343 -16.63 -15.42 -33.81
N MET A 344 -15.34 -15.28 -34.15
CA MET A 344 -14.24 -15.98 -33.47
C MET A 344 -13.49 -15.10 -32.47
N LEU A 345 -13.94 -13.86 -32.26
CA LEU A 345 -13.27 -12.90 -31.39
C LEU A 345 -13.29 -13.38 -29.94
N ARG A 346 -12.10 -13.57 -29.37
CA ARG A 346 -11.85 -14.00 -27.99
C ARG A 346 -11.49 -12.84 -27.08
N THR A 347 -10.68 -11.90 -27.56
CA THR A 347 -10.24 -10.76 -26.75
C THR A 347 -10.54 -9.45 -27.46
N LEU A 348 -11.28 -8.56 -26.80
CA LEU A 348 -11.58 -7.22 -27.27
C LEU A 348 -11.05 -6.18 -26.28
N ASP A 349 -10.02 -5.44 -26.67
CA ASP A 349 -9.46 -4.34 -25.89
C ASP A 349 -9.64 -3.02 -26.63
N LEU A 350 -10.56 -2.20 -26.12
CA LEU A 350 -10.83 -0.84 -26.56
C LEU A 350 -10.59 0.16 -25.42
N SER A 351 -9.60 -0.11 -24.58
CA SER A 351 -9.21 0.76 -23.47
C SER A 351 -8.60 2.10 -23.95
N TYR A 352 -8.68 3.12 -23.08
CA TYR A 352 -8.13 4.46 -23.35
C TYR A 352 -8.65 5.09 -24.65
N ASN A 353 -9.97 5.05 -24.84
CA ASN A 353 -10.66 5.73 -25.95
C ASN A 353 -11.71 6.71 -25.39
N ASN A 354 -12.57 7.25 -26.25
CA ASN A 354 -13.66 8.17 -25.89
C ASN A 354 -15.04 7.51 -26.04
N ILE A 355 -15.14 6.19 -25.89
CA ILE A 355 -16.38 5.43 -26.13
C ILE A 355 -17.43 5.83 -25.11
N ARG A 356 -18.62 6.17 -25.57
CA ARG A 356 -19.73 6.63 -24.72
C ARG A 356 -20.89 5.63 -24.66
N ASP A 357 -21.35 5.17 -25.82
CA ASP A 357 -22.43 4.19 -25.94
C ASP A 357 -21.88 2.85 -26.40
N LEU A 358 -22.33 1.77 -25.76
CA LEU A 358 -21.98 0.39 -26.12
C LEU A 358 -23.08 -0.24 -26.99
N PRO A 359 -22.70 -0.96 -28.06
CA PRO A 359 -23.63 -1.79 -28.82
C PRO A 359 -23.99 -3.06 -28.03
N SER A 360 -24.83 -3.92 -28.62
CA SER A 360 -24.97 -5.29 -28.12
C SER A 360 -23.78 -6.11 -28.60
N PHE A 361 -23.14 -6.82 -27.67
CA PHE A 361 -22.09 -7.80 -27.98
C PHE A 361 -22.65 -9.20 -28.28
N ASN A 362 -23.97 -9.34 -28.37
CA ASN A 362 -24.61 -10.59 -28.74
C ASN A 362 -24.19 -11.00 -30.17
N GLY A 363 -23.75 -12.25 -30.33
CA GLY A 363 -23.14 -12.78 -31.56
C GLY A 363 -21.65 -13.09 -31.42
N CYS A 364 -20.93 -12.36 -30.55
CA CYS A 364 -19.53 -12.65 -30.20
C CYS A 364 -19.45 -13.78 -29.14
N HIS A 365 -19.93 -14.98 -29.46
CA HIS A 365 -20.05 -16.07 -28.47
C HIS A 365 -18.71 -16.62 -27.95
N ALA A 366 -17.63 -16.43 -28.71
CA ALA A 366 -16.27 -16.85 -28.35
C ALA A 366 -15.55 -15.84 -27.43
N LEU A 367 -16.17 -14.71 -27.10
CA LEU A 367 -15.52 -13.62 -26.39
C LEU A 367 -15.26 -14.00 -24.92
N GLU A 368 -13.99 -14.04 -24.54
CA GLU A 368 -13.49 -14.40 -23.21
C GLU A 368 -13.11 -13.16 -22.40
N GLU A 369 -12.58 -12.13 -23.05
CA GLU A 369 -12.06 -10.92 -22.38
C GLU A 369 -12.54 -9.64 -23.07
N ILE A 370 -13.08 -8.72 -22.26
CA ILE A 370 -13.47 -7.37 -22.69
C ILE A 370 -12.79 -6.34 -21.81
N SER A 371 -12.00 -5.48 -22.45
CA SER A 371 -11.33 -4.34 -21.83
C SER A 371 -11.87 -3.03 -22.40
N LEU A 372 -12.61 -2.30 -21.57
CA LEU A 372 -13.25 -1.01 -21.90
C LEU A 372 -12.86 0.07 -20.89
N GLN A 373 -11.74 -0.10 -20.19
CA GLN A 373 -11.33 0.82 -19.14
C GLN A 373 -10.95 2.20 -19.71
N ARG A 374 -11.13 3.25 -18.90
CA ARG A 374 -10.81 4.65 -19.28
C ARG A 374 -11.50 5.07 -20.58
N ASN A 375 -12.81 4.90 -20.61
CA ASN A 375 -13.70 5.45 -21.63
C ASN A 375 -14.67 6.46 -20.98
N GLN A 376 -15.73 6.83 -21.68
CA GLN A 376 -16.76 7.76 -21.22
C GLN A 376 -18.13 7.06 -21.11
N ILE A 377 -18.13 5.75 -20.82
CA ILE A 377 -19.34 4.95 -20.73
C ILE A 377 -20.14 5.39 -19.51
N TYR A 378 -21.43 5.66 -19.68
CA TYR A 378 -22.28 6.21 -18.62
C TYR A 378 -23.36 5.25 -18.11
N GLN A 379 -23.77 4.27 -18.90
CA GLN A 379 -24.78 3.27 -18.52
C GLN A 379 -24.49 1.91 -19.15
N ILE A 380 -24.91 0.83 -18.49
CA ILE A 380 -24.92 -0.54 -19.04
C ILE A 380 -26.36 -1.03 -19.13
N LYS A 381 -26.80 -1.37 -20.35
CA LYS A 381 -28.17 -1.82 -20.64
C LYS A 381 -28.27 -3.34 -20.50
N GLU A 382 -29.51 -3.85 -20.38
CA GLU A 382 -29.79 -5.30 -20.29
C GLU A 382 -29.14 -6.10 -21.44
N GLY A 383 -29.34 -5.64 -22.69
CA GLY A 383 -28.86 -6.35 -23.88
C GLY A 383 -27.39 -6.12 -24.24
N THR A 384 -26.62 -5.36 -23.45
CA THR A 384 -25.23 -5.02 -23.80
C THR A 384 -24.34 -6.26 -23.80
N PHE A 385 -24.36 -7.07 -22.72
CA PHE A 385 -23.52 -8.26 -22.56
C PHE A 385 -24.29 -9.58 -22.68
N GLN A 386 -25.49 -9.53 -23.28
CA GLN A 386 -26.33 -10.70 -23.44
C GLN A 386 -25.71 -11.72 -24.41
N GLY A 387 -25.79 -13.01 -24.08
CA GLY A 387 -25.31 -14.10 -24.96
C GLY A 387 -23.80 -14.37 -24.94
N LEU A 388 -23.06 -13.70 -24.04
CA LEU A 388 -21.62 -13.91 -23.85
C LEU A 388 -21.33 -15.07 -22.89
N ILE A 389 -21.49 -16.29 -23.40
CA ILE A 389 -21.36 -17.53 -22.62
C ILE A 389 -19.91 -17.91 -22.28
N SER A 390 -18.92 -17.33 -22.95
CA SER A 390 -17.50 -17.65 -22.75
C SER A 390 -16.76 -16.57 -21.94
N LEU A 391 -17.45 -15.48 -21.57
CA LEU A 391 -16.82 -14.31 -20.96
C LEU A 391 -16.29 -14.64 -19.56
N ARG A 392 -15.00 -14.38 -19.35
CA ARG A 392 -14.29 -14.59 -18.08
C ARG A 392 -13.87 -13.27 -17.45
N ILE A 393 -13.41 -12.32 -18.25
CA ILE A 393 -12.85 -11.05 -17.78
C ILE A 393 -13.63 -9.88 -18.41
N LEU A 394 -14.16 -9.01 -17.56
CA LEU A 394 -14.80 -7.77 -17.96
C LEU A 394 -14.23 -6.61 -17.15
N ASP A 395 -13.52 -5.71 -17.83
CA ASP A 395 -12.96 -4.48 -17.24
C ASP A 395 -13.67 -3.24 -17.81
N LEU A 396 -14.46 -2.62 -16.95
CA LEU A 396 -15.20 -1.37 -17.15
C LEU A 396 -14.68 -0.25 -16.24
N SER A 397 -13.47 -0.39 -15.69
CA SER A 397 -12.92 0.55 -14.72
C SER A 397 -12.69 1.95 -15.30
N ARG A 398 -12.72 2.97 -14.45
CA ARG A 398 -12.46 4.37 -14.80
C ARG A 398 -13.35 4.88 -15.94
N ASN A 399 -14.64 4.60 -15.85
CA ASN A 399 -15.67 5.16 -16.73
C ASN A 399 -16.55 6.14 -15.92
N LEU A 400 -17.70 6.53 -16.48
CA LEU A 400 -18.68 7.42 -15.85
C LEU A 400 -19.99 6.69 -15.56
N ILE A 401 -19.92 5.38 -15.30
CA ILE A 401 -21.10 4.51 -15.18
C ILE A 401 -21.83 4.87 -13.88
N HIS A 402 -23.06 5.35 -14.00
CA HIS A 402 -23.92 5.64 -12.85
C HIS A 402 -25.04 4.60 -12.67
N GLU A 403 -25.43 3.92 -13.76
CA GLU A 403 -26.48 2.92 -13.77
C GLU A 403 -26.05 1.65 -14.51
N ILE A 404 -26.28 0.50 -13.88
CA ILE A 404 -26.18 -0.82 -14.50
C ILE A 404 -27.55 -1.48 -14.32
N HIS A 405 -28.16 -1.90 -15.43
CA HIS A 405 -29.44 -2.61 -15.39
C HIS A 405 -29.34 -3.90 -14.55
N SER A 406 -30.38 -4.22 -13.79
CA SER A 406 -30.38 -5.38 -12.86
C SER A 406 -30.04 -6.72 -13.52
N LYS A 407 -30.49 -6.90 -14.77
CA LYS A 407 -30.26 -8.11 -15.57
C LYS A 407 -29.10 -8.03 -16.56
N ALA A 408 -28.28 -6.98 -16.50
CA ALA A 408 -27.17 -6.79 -17.45
C ALA A 408 -26.16 -7.96 -17.46
N PHE A 409 -26.02 -8.66 -16.33
CA PHE A 409 -25.09 -9.77 -16.15
C PHE A 409 -25.76 -11.14 -15.99
N ALA A 410 -27.11 -11.20 -16.06
CA ALA A 410 -27.86 -12.41 -15.74
C ALA A 410 -27.56 -13.60 -16.68
N THR A 411 -27.21 -13.32 -17.93
CA THR A 411 -26.90 -14.34 -18.95
C THR A 411 -25.41 -14.51 -19.21
N LEU A 412 -24.54 -14.01 -18.32
CA LEU A 412 -23.11 -14.30 -18.42
C LEU A 412 -22.86 -15.76 -18.03
N GLY A 413 -21.90 -16.39 -18.72
CA GLY A 413 -21.46 -17.74 -18.41
C GLY A 413 -20.49 -17.77 -17.22
N PRO A 414 -19.25 -18.28 -17.39
CA PRO A 414 -18.27 -18.43 -16.32
C PRO A 414 -17.48 -17.13 -16.07
N ILE A 415 -18.16 -16.03 -15.76
CA ILE A 415 -17.46 -14.78 -15.43
C ILE A 415 -16.65 -14.95 -14.15
N THR A 416 -15.34 -14.68 -14.22
CA THR A 416 -14.42 -14.84 -13.09
C THR A 416 -13.94 -13.51 -12.54
N ASN A 417 -13.74 -12.50 -13.41
CA ASN A 417 -13.14 -11.22 -13.03
C ASN A 417 -13.99 -10.07 -13.56
N LEU A 418 -14.48 -9.25 -12.63
CA LEU A 418 -15.25 -8.05 -12.94
C LEU A 418 -14.61 -6.83 -12.29
N ASP A 419 -14.17 -5.88 -13.11
CA ASP A 419 -13.65 -4.59 -12.64
C ASP A 419 -14.58 -3.46 -13.07
N VAL A 420 -15.27 -2.86 -12.10
CA VAL A 420 -16.11 -1.67 -12.28
C VAL A 420 -15.62 -0.54 -11.36
N SER A 421 -14.33 -0.55 -11.03
CA SER A 421 -13.72 0.44 -10.15
C SER A 421 -13.70 1.84 -10.77
N PHE A 422 -13.68 2.88 -9.92
CA PHE A 422 -13.63 4.29 -10.31
C PHE A 422 -14.74 4.69 -11.29
N ASN A 423 -15.98 4.33 -10.96
CA ASN A 423 -17.20 4.76 -11.65
C ASN A 423 -18.07 5.62 -10.70
N GLU A 424 -19.31 5.88 -11.09
CA GLU A 424 -20.28 6.66 -10.31
C GLU A 424 -21.46 5.81 -9.79
N LEU A 425 -21.22 4.52 -9.55
CA LEU A 425 -22.28 3.58 -9.15
C LEU A 425 -22.92 3.97 -7.82
N THR A 426 -24.25 3.81 -7.77
CA THR A 426 -25.06 3.97 -6.54
C THR A 426 -25.56 2.63 -6.00
N SER A 427 -25.81 1.68 -6.89
CA SER A 427 -26.14 0.29 -6.62
C SER A 427 -25.41 -0.65 -7.59
N PHE A 428 -25.35 -1.93 -7.25
CA PHE A 428 -24.65 -2.96 -8.02
C PHE A 428 -25.51 -4.23 -8.14
N PRO A 429 -25.74 -4.76 -9.36
CA PRO A 429 -26.51 -5.99 -9.55
C PRO A 429 -25.70 -7.23 -9.15
N THR A 430 -26.36 -8.22 -8.54
CA THR A 430 -25.74 -9.49 -8.13
C THR A 430 -26.17 -10.69 -8.98
N GLU A 431 -27.26 -10.57 -9.74
CA GLU A 431 -27.81 -11.65 -10.55
C GLU A 431 -26.82 -12.10 -11.64
N GLY A 432 -26.49 -13.40 -11.65
CA GLY A 432 -25.56 -14.01 -12.61
C GLY A 432 -24.07 -13.89 -12.26
N LEU A 433 -23.72 -13.33 -11.10
CA LEU A 433 -22.32 -13.07 -10.70
C LEU A 433 -21.75 -14.03 -9.63
N ASN A 434 -22.47 -15.11 -9.33
CA ASN A 434 -22.11 -16.06 -8.27
C ASN A 434 -20.75 -16.76 -8.51
N GLY A 435 -20.32 -16.83 -9.77
CA GLY A 435 -19.07 -17.45 -10.22
C GLY A 435 -17.81 -16.59 -10.10
N LEU A 436 -17.92 -15.32 -9.66
CA LEU A 436 -16.80 -14.40 -9.62
C LEU A 436 -15.72 -14.84 -8.63
N ASN A 437 -14.46 -14.83 -9.09
CA ASN A 437 -13.26 -14.95 -8.26
C ASN A 437 -12.77 -13.58 -7.78
N GLN A 438 -12.89 -12.56 -8.63
CA GLN A 438 -12.44 -11.20 -8.35
C GLN A 438 -13.50 -10.16 -8.70
N LEU A 439 -13.79 -9.28 -7.76
CA LEU A 439 -14.69 -8.14 -7.94
C LEU A 439 -14.00 -6.86 -7.46
N LYS A 440 -13.99 -5.83 -8.31
CA LYS A 440 -13.46 -4.51 -7.95
C LYS A 440 -14.49 -3.42 -8.11
N LEU A 441 -14.83 -2.78 -7.00
CA LEU A 441 -15.80 -1.70 -6.84
C LEU A 441 -15.19 -0.43 -6.23
N VAL A 442 -13.89 -0.45 -5.89
CA VAL A 442 -13.17 0.69 -5.31
C VAL A 442 -13.36 1.97 -6.13
N GLY A 443 -13.49 3.12 -5.49
CA GLY A 443 -13.68 4.42 -6.16
C GLY A 443 -15.13 4.79 -6.48
N ASN A 444 -16.10 3.89 -6.28
CA ASN A 444 -17.53 4.20 -6.36
C ASN A 444 -18.04 4.82 -5.05
N PHE A 445 -17.75 6.11 -4.81
CA PHE A 445 -18.04 6.75 -3.51
C PHE A 445 -19.54 6.92 -3.18
N LYS A 446 -20.45 6.72 -4.14
CA LYS A 446 -21.90 6.75 -3.88
C LYS A 446 -22.48 5.36 -3.54
N LEU A 447 -21.69 4.30 -3.72
CA LEU A 447 -22.09 2.92 -3.44
C LEU A 447 -21.98 2.63 -1.94
N LYS A 448 -23.10 2.75 -1.23
CA LYS A 448 -23.18 2.58 0.23
C LYS A 448 -23.73 1.23 0.68
N GLU A 449 -24.37 0.49 -0.22
CA GLU A 449 -24.94 -0.81 0.11
C GLU A 449 -23.86 -1.84 0.45
N ALA A 450 -24.17 -2.75 1.37
CA ALA A 450 -23.30 -3.87 1.70
C ALA A 450 -23.62 -5.05 0.77
N LEU A 451 -22.57 -5.71 0.28
CA LEU A 451 -22.71 -6.94 -0.49
C LEU A 451 -22.90 -8.12 0.46
N ALA A 452 -23.77 -9.05 0.11
CA ALA A 452 -23.98 -10.26 0.91
C ALA A 452 -23.02 -11.36 0.45
N ALA A 453 -22.27 -11.96 1.37
CA ALA A 453 -21.32 -13.04 1.04
C ALA A 453 -21.99 -14.26 0.38
N LYS A 454 -23.26 -14.53 0.69
CA LYS A 454 -24.07 -15.59 0.06
C LYS A 454 -24.21 -15.44 -1.46
N ASP A 455 -24.15 -14.21 -1.97
CA ASP A 455 -24.31 -13.93 -3.40
C ASP A 455 -22.99 -14.18 -4.16
N PHE A 456 -21.86 -14.31 -3.44
CA PHE A 456 -20.50 -14.37 -3.99
C PHE A 456 -19.68 -15.50 -3.34
N VAL A 457 -20.16 -16.74 -3.46
CA VAL A 457 -19.57 -17.91 -2.78
C VAL A 457 -18.13 -18.22 -3.24
N ASN A 458 -17.81 -17.96 -4.52
CA ASN A 458 -16.50 -18.28 -5.10
C ASN A 458 -15.46 -17.14 -5.01
N LEU A 459 -15.82 -16.03 -4.36
CA LEU A 459 -15.05 -14.80 -4.41
C LEU A 459 -13.81 -14.89 -3.52
N ARG A 460 -12.64 -14.63 -4.11
CA ARG A 460 -11.34 -14.67 -3.43
C ARG A 460 -10.75 -13.29 -3.20
N SER A 461 -11.04 -12.34 -4.08
CA SER A 461 -10.53 -10.97 -4.02
C SER A 461 -11.64 -9.95 -4.22
N LEU A 462 -11.83 -9.08 -3.23
CA LEU A 462 -12.81 -8.00 -3.26
C LEU A 462 -12.11 -6.66 -3.06
N SER A 463 -12.39 -5.67 -3.90
CA SER A 463 -12.12 -4.27 -3.57
C SER A 463 -13.41 -3.48 -3.53
N VAL A 464 -13.60 -2.72 -2.46
CA VAL A 464 -14.83 -1.95 -2.18
C VAL A 464 -14.46 -0.51 -1.84
N PRO A 465 -15.39 0.45 -2.01
CA PRO A 465 -15.11 1.84 -1.68
C PRO A 465 -14.93 2.09 -0.17
N TYR A 466 -15.59 1.30 0.69
CA TYR A 466 -15.55 1.47 2.14
C TYR A 466 -15.16 0.17 2.86
N ALA A 467 -14.33 0.27 3.90
CA ALA A 467 -13.87 -0.88 4.67
C ALA A 467 -15.04 -1.66 5.30
N TYR A 468 -16.11 -0.99 5.74
CA TYR A 468 -17.28 -1.65 6.34
C TYR A 468 -17.96 -2.67 5.42
N GLN A 469 -17.85 -2.52 4.11
CA GLN A 469 -18.39 -3.49 3.15
C GLN A 469 -17.61 -4.81 3.13
N CYS A 470 -16.36 -4.82 3.63
CA CYS A 470 -15.57 -6.04 3.82
C CYS A 470 -16.03 -6.88 5.02
N CYS A 471 -16.77 -6.30 5.96
CA CYS A 471 -17.18 -7.00 7.18
C CYS A 471 -18.03 -8.25 6.92
N ALA A 472 -18.80 -8.27 5.83
CA ALA A 472 -19.59 -9.45 5.44
C ALA A 472 -18.73 -10.64 4.98
N PHE A 473 -17.48 -10.39 4.56
CA PHE A 473 -16.58 -11.38 3.97
C PHE A 473 -15.45 -11.81 4.90
N TRP A 474 -15.31 -11.16 6.04
CA TRP A 474 -14.42 -11.58 7.11
C TRP A 474 -15.23 -12.34 8.15
N GLY A 475 -15.25 -13.67 7.99
CA GLY A 475 -15.72 -14.56 9.05
C GLY A 475 -14.87 -14.35 10.30
N CYS A 476 -15.52 -14.06 11.42
CA CYS A 476 -14.90 -13.94 12.72
C CYS A 476 -14.29 -15.29 13.13
N ASP A 477 -12.99 -15.50 12.92
CA ASP A 477 -12.20 -16.55 13.61
C ASP A 477 -10.67 -16.31 13.57
N SER A 478 -10.24 -15.04 13.61
CA SER A 478 -8.82 -14.70 13.81
C SER A 478 -8.44 -14.44 15.28
N TYR A 479 -9.39 -14.45 16.22
CA TYR A 479 -9.12 -14.20 17.65
C TYR A 479 -9.24 -15.45 18.54
N ALA A 480 -9.66 -16.61 18.00
CA ALA A 480 -9.79 -17.84 18.78
C ALA A 480 -8.52 -18.73 18.80
N ASN A 481 -7.61 -18.56 17.83
CA ASN A 481 -6.41 -19.42 17.69
C ASN A 481 -5.10 -18.84 18.26
N LEU A 482 -5.17 -17.92 19.23
CA LEU A 482 -3.99 -17.42 19.96
C LEU A 482 -3.94 -17.83 21.44
N ASN A 483 -4.92 -18.62 21.92
CA ASN A 483 -5.00 -19.03 23.33
C ASN A 483 -5.14 -20.56 23.51
N THR A 484 -4.42 -21.38 22.74
CA THR A 484 -4.27 -22.82 23.04
C THR A 484 -2.88 -23.32 22.64
N GLU A 485 -1.84 -22.76 23.25
CA GLU A 485 -0.59 -23.48 23.47
C GLU A 485 -0.28 -23.42 24.96
N ASP A 486 -0.76 -24.41 25.70
CA ASP A 486 -0.03 -25.05 26.81
C ASP A 486 -0.94 -26.10 27.48
N ASN A 487 -0.71 -27.36 27.14
CA ASN A 487 -0.42 -28.43 28.11
C ASN A 487 -0.40 -29.77 27.39
N SER A 488 0.82 -30.30 27.23
CA SER A 488 1.06 -31.70 26.95
C SER A 488 1.18 -32.46 28.26
N LEU A 489 0.55 -33.65 28.34
CA LEU A 489 1.13 -34.94 28.78
C LEU A 489 0.09 -35.89 29.42
N GLN A 490 0.13 -37.15 28.92
CA GLN A 490 -0.31 -38.43 29.53
C GLN A 490 -1.83 -38.62 29.71
N ASP A 491 -2.45 -39.77 29.45
CA ASP A 491 -1.97 -41.15 29.59
C ASP A 491 -2.88 -42.16 28.83
N HIS A 492 -2.39 -43.40 28.72
CA HIS A 492 -3.01 -44.59 28.11
C HIS A 492 -4.38 -45.02 28.67
N SER A 493 -5.25 -45.62 27.83
CA SER A 493 -5.66 -47.06 27.91
C SER A 493 -7.06 -47.42 27.35
N VAL A 494 -7.04 -48.39 26.44
CA VAL A 494 -7.96 -49.52 26.12
C VAL A 494 -9.30 -49.68 26.87
N ALA A 495 -10.40 -49.85 26.10
CA ALA A 495 -11.49 -50.86 26.23
C ALA A 495 -12.55 -50.58 25.12
N GLN A 496 -12.73 -51.37 24.06
CA GLN A 496 -13.30 -52.73 23.89
C GLN A 496 -14.84 -52.82 24.02
N GLU A 497 -15.44 -53.51 23.02
CA GLU A 497 -16.80 -54.09 22.90
C GLU A 497 -17.90 -53.20 22.26
N LYS A 498 -18.79 -53.68 21.37
CA LYS A 498 -18.96 -54.91 20.55
C LYS A 498 -20.23 -54.73 19.68
N GLY A 499 -20.25 -55.32 18.48
CA GLY A 499 -21.46 -55.84 17.79
C GLY A 499 -21.81 -55.15 16.45
N THR A 500 -21.35 -55.60 15.27
CA THR A 500 -21.87 -56.70 14.38
C THR A 500 -23.33 -56.51 13.93
N ALA A 501 -23.75 -56.63 12.68
CA ALA A 501 -23.13 -56.94 11.38
C ALA A 501 -24.17 -56.68 10.25
N ASP A 502 -23.72 -56.84 9.00
CA ASP A 502 -24.46 -57.14 7.76
C ASP A 502 -24.77 -56.02 6.73
N ALA A 503 -23.74 -55.78 5.92
CA ALA A 503 -23.68 -56.10 4.48
C ALA A 503 -24.69 -55.49 3.48
N ALA A 504 -24.17 -54.55 2.67
CA ALA A 504 -23.91 -54.71 1.22
C ALA A 504 -24.46 -53.59 0.30
N ASN A 505 -23.48 -52.91 -0.32
CA ASN A 505 -23.47 -52.28 -1.64
C ASN A 505 -24.40 -51.10 -1.96
N VAL A 506 -23.86 -49.89 -1.90
CA VAL A 506 -23.64 -49.01 -3.07
C VAL A 506 -22.43 -48.12 -2.79
N THR A 507 -21.34 -48.30 -3.54
CA THR A 507 -20.17 -47.42 -3.54
C THR A 507 -20.48 -46.17 -4.35
N SER A 508 -20.82 -45.08 -3.67
CA SER A 508 -20.59 -43.71 -4.15
C SER A 508 -19.58 -43.08 -3.22
N THR A 509 -18.34 -42.97 -3.69
CA THR A 509 -17.28 -42.18 -3.09
C THR A 509 -17.74 -40.73 -2.99
N VAL A 510 -18.27 -40.36 -1.83
CA VAL A 510 -18.34 -38.97 -1.39
C VAL A 510 -16.91 -38.64 -0.95
N GLU A 511 -16.19 -37.93 -1.83
CA GLU A 511 -14.98 -37.25 -1.43
C GLU A 511 -15.37 -36.24 -0.33
N ASN A 512 -14.77 -36.42 0.84
CA ASN A 512 -14.76 -35.42 1.89
C ASN A 512 -14.05 -34.18 1.33
N GLU A 513 -14.82 -33.17 0.90
CA GLU A 513 -14.29 -31.83 0.74
C GLU A 513 -13.90 -31.29 2.12
N GLU A 514 -12.60 -31.34 2.40
CA GLU A 514 -11.92 -30.45 3.32
C GLU A 514 -12.45 -29.03 3.09
N HIS A 515 -13.23 -28.51 4.03
CA HIS A 515 -13.56 -27.10 4.09
C HIS A 515 -12.30 -26.34 4.50
N SER A 516 -11.36 -26.21 3.56
CA SER A 516 -10.32 -25.20 3.59
C SER A 516 -11.05 -23.86 3.58
N GLN A 517 -11.18 -23.22 4.74
CA GLN A 517 -11.80 -21.89 4.85
C GLN A 517 -11.10 -20.94 3.86
N ILE A 518 -11.81 -20.57 2.79
CA ILE A 518 -11.32 -19.68 1.75
C ILE A 518 -11.19 -18.28 2.37
N ILE A 519 -9.96 -17.84 2.63
CA ILE A 519 -9.69 -16.48 3.11
C ILE A 519 -9.95 -15.52 1.95
N ILE A 520 -10.96 -14.66 2.10
CA ILE A 520 -11.29 -13.63 1.11
C ILE A 520 -10.45 -12.39 1.38
N HIS A 521 -9.61 -12.02 0.42
CA HIS A 521 -8.83 -10.80 0.48
C HIS A 521 -9.70 -9.60 0.09
N CYS A 522 -10.24 -8.91 1.10
CA CYS A 522 -11.03 -7.69 0.91
C CYS A 522 -10.22 -6.43 1.22
N THR A 523 -10.34 -5.42 0.36
CA THR A 523 -9.64 -4.13 0.45
C THR A 523 -10.62 -2.96 0.28
N PRO A 524 -10.53 -1.87 1.07
CA PRO A 524 -9.57 -1.63 2.15
C PRO A 524 -9.84 -2.50 3.39
N SER A 525 -8.79 -2.82 4.15
CA SER A 525 -8.89 -3.66 5.34
C SER A 525 -9.74 -3.00 6.43
N THR A 526 -10.56 -3.80 7.11
CA THR A 526 -11.13 -3.40 8.40
C THR A 526 -10.03 -3.46 9.46
N GLY A 527 -10.09 -2.59 10.45
CA GLY A 527 -9.06 -2.47 11.48
C GLY A 527 -9.66 -1.91 12.77
N ALA A 528 -8.84 -1.70 13.81
CA ALA A 528 -9.33 -1.25 15.12
C ALA A 528 -10.20 0.02 15.05
N PHE A 529 -9.86 0.94 14.15
CA PHE A 529 -10.60 2.18 13.91
C PHE A 529 -11.82 2.01 12.99
N LYS A 530 -11.97 0.89 12.28
CA LYS A 530 -13.16 0.59 11.45
C LYS A 530 -13.74 -0.78 11.83
N PRO A 531 -14.34 -0.90 13.03
CA PRO A 531 -14.85 -2.18 13.54
C PRO A 531 -16.11 -2.63 12.79
N CYS A 532 -16.36 -3.94 12.77
CA CYS A 532 -17.54 -4.51 12.13
C CYS A 532 -18.74 -4.61 13.08
N GLU A 533 -18.54 -5.14 14.28
CA GLU A 533 -19.63 -5.44 15.22
C GLU A 533 -19.84 -4.33 16.26
N TYR A 534 -18.75 -3.90 16.91
CA TYR A 534 -18.81 -3.08 18.12
C TYR A 534 -17.92 -1.84 18.00
N LEU A 535 -18.51 -0.65 18.13
CA LEU A 535 -17.77 0.63 18.03
C LEU A 535 -16.69 0.75 19.11
N LEU A 536 -17.05 0.53 20.39
CA LEU A 536 -16.12 0.64 21.52
C LEU A 536 -15.35 -0.65 21.81
N GLY A 537 -15.74 -1.78 21.19
CA GLY A 537 -15.07 -3.08 21.30
C GLY A 537 -15.27 -3.76 22.66
N SER A 538 -14.51 -3.34 23.68
CA SER A 538 -14.45 -4.01 24.99
C SER A 538 -15.45 -3.45 26.00
N TRP A 539 -16.04 -4.35 26.80
CA TRP A 539 -16.88 -3.97 27.96
C TRP A 539 -16.15 -3.07 28.96
N MET A 540 -14.83 -3.24 29.15
CA MET A 540 -14.06 -2.39 30.04
C MET A 540 -14.06 -0.94 29.53
N ILE A 541 -13.80 -0.73 28.25
CA ILE A 541 -13.78 0.60 27.61
C ILE A 541 -15.18 1.22 27.67
N ARG A 542 -16.23 0.43 27.37
CA ARG A 542 -17.62 0.91 27.46
C ARG A 542 -17.96 1.43 28.84
N LEU A 543 -17.75 0.62 29.89
CA LEU A 543 -18.04 1.01 31.26
C LEU A 543 -17.26 2.27 31.66
N THR A 544 -15.99 2.37 31.25
CA THR A 544 -15.17 3.57 31.51
C THR A 544 -15.70 4.80 30.77
N VAL A 545 -16.00 4.71 29.48
CA VAL A 545 -16.52 5.86 28.70
C VAL A 545 -17.90 6.28 29.21
N TRP A 546 -18.76 5.33 29.59
CA TRP A 546 -20.08 5.60 30.19
C TRP A 546 -19.94 6.30 31.54
N PHE A 547 -19.00 5.84 32.37
CA PHE A 547 -18.68 6.48 33.64
C PHE A 547 -18.16 7.91 33.43
N ILE A 548 -17.21 8.11 32.51
CA ILE A 548 -16.67 9.43 32.17
C ILE A 548 -17.80 10.36 31.70
N PHE A 549 -18.69 9.89 30.82
CA PHE A 549 -19.85 10.65 30.35
C PHE A 549 -20.76 11.10 31.51
N LEU A 550 -21.18 10.17 32.37
CA LEU A 550 -22.09 10.47 33.48
C LEU A 550 -21.48 11.45 34.50
N VAL A 551 -20.21 11.23 34.86
CA VAL A 551 -19.50 12.10 35.81
C VAL A 551 -19.24 13.47 35.21
N ALA A 552 -18.77 13.55 33.95
CA ALA A 552 -18.56 14.82 33.27
C ALA A 552 -19.87 15.60 33.14
N LEU A 553 -20.98 14.95 32.79
CA LEU A 553 -22.28 15.61 32.70
C LEU A 553 -22.73 16.16 34.05
N PHE A 554 -22.72 15.31 35.09
CA PHE A 554 -23.25 15.68 36.42
C PHE A 554 -22.41 16.77 37.11
N PHE A 555 -21.10 16.57 37.23
CA PHE A 555 -20.26 17.50 38.00
C PHE A 555 -20.01 18.81 37.24
N ASN A 556 -19.85 18.82 35.92
CA ASN A 556 -19.73 20.09 35.19
C ASN A 556 -21.04 20.88 35.24
N LEU A 557 -22.22 20.24 35.10
CA LEU A 557 -23.50 20.93 35.24
C LEU A 557 -23.69 21.50 36.66
N LEU A 558 -23.30 20.74 37.68
CA LEU A 558 -23.32 21.19 39.07
C LEU A 558 -22.45 22.45 39.29
N VAL A 559 -21.23 22.46 38.74
CA VAL A 559 -20.30 23.59 38.85
C VAL A 559 -20.79 24.80 38.05
N ILE A 560 -21.36 24.59 36.85
CA ILE A 560 -21.98 25.67 36.05
C ILE A 560 -23.15 26.30 36.82
N LEU A 561 -24.07 25.48 37.34
CA LEU A 561 -25.24 25.95 38.08
C LEU A 561 -24.82 26.72 39.34
N THR A 562 -23.87 26.21 40.11
CA THR A 562 -23.39 26.91 41.33
C THR A 562 -22.65 28.20 41.02
N THR A 563 -21.87 28.23 39.92
CA THR A 563 -21.10 29.41 39.52
C THR A 563 -22.01 30.53 39.01
N PHE A 564 -22.98 30.23 38.13
CA PHE A 564 -23.80 31.25 37.47
C PHE A 564 -25.13 31.55 38.15
N ALA A 565 -25.57 30.76 39.15
CA ALA A 565 -26.81 31.05 39.89
C ALA A 565 -26.71 32.21 40.90
N SER A 566 -25.52 32.76 41.14
CA SER A 566 -25.30 33.88 42.07
C SER A 566 -25.51 35.23 41.36
N CYS A 567 -26.32 36.12 41.94
CA CYS A 567 -26.62 37.46 41.37
C CYS A 567 -25.62 38.55 41.78
N THR A 568 -24.41 38.18 42.19
CA THR A 568 -23.35 39.13 42.57
C THR A 568 -22.30 39.24 41.47
N SER A 569 -21.52 40.33 41.44
CA SER A 569 -20.47 40.51 40.44
C SER A 569 -19.45 39.36 40.49
N LEU A 570 -19.37 38.57 39.41
CA LEU A 570 -18.51 37.39 39.31
C LEU A 570 -17.02 37.77 39.29
N PRO A 571 -16.21 37.34 40.29
CA PRO A 571 -14.76 37.53 40.25
C PRO A 571 -14.12 36.67 39.15
N SER A 572 -12.94 37.08 38.66
CA SER A 572 -12.22 36.41 37.55
C SER A 572 -12.01 34.92 37.79
N SER A 573 -11.70 34.53 39.04
CA SER A 573 -11.52 33.12 39.44
C SER A 573 -12.79 32.27 39.32
N LYS A 574 -13.96 32.80 39.67
CA LYS A 574 -15.24 32.07 39.52
C LYS A 574 -15.64 31.97 38.05
N LEU A 575 -15.42 33.05 37.29
CA LEU A 575 -15.68 33.04 35.85
C LEU A 575 -14.81 32.00 35.12
N PHE A 576 -13.52 31.90 35.45
CA PHE A 576 -12.64 30.86 34.91
C PHE A 576 -13.20 29.45 35.15
N ILE A 577 -13.60 29.14 36.38
CA ILE A 577 -14.11 27.81 36.77
C ILE A 577 -15.45 27.51 36.09
N GLY A 578 -16.31 28.52 35.91
CA GLY A 578 -17.52 28.38 35.10
C GLY A 578 -17.21 28.07 33.64
N LEU A 579 -16.28 28.81 33.01
CA LEU A 579 -15.94 28.65 31.59
C LEU A 579 -15.23 27.33 31.30
N ILE A 580 -14.29 26.89 32.14
CA ILE A 580 -13.66 25.56 31.98
C ILE A 580 -14.68 24.43 32.14
N SER A 581 -15.66 24.58 33.03
CA SER A 581 -16.74 23.60 33.19
C SER A 581 -17.66 23.57 31.96
N VAL A 582 -17.89 24.71 31.30
CA VAL A 582 -18.61 24.76 30.02
C VAL A 582 -17.82 24.05 28.92
N SER A 583 -16.52 24.29 28.81
CA SER A 583 -15.65 23.53 27.88
C SER A 583 -15.74 22.04 28.15
N ASN A 584 -15.48 21.60 29.39
CA ASN A 584 -15.54 20.18 29.77
C ASN A 584 -16.91 19.53 29.55
N LEU A 585 -18.01 20.29 29.66
CA LEU A 585 -19.35 19.80 29.33
C LEU A 585 -19.48 19.43 27.85
N PHE A 586 -18.85 20.19 26.93
CA PHE A 586 -18.83 19.82 25.52
C PHE A 586 -18.07 18.51 25.25
N MET A 587 -16.96 18.25 25.97
CA MET A 587 -16.31 16.92 25.94
C MET A 587 -17.27 15.82 26.44
N GLY A 588 -18.05 16.10 27.49
CA GLY A 588 -19.09 15.20 27.98
C GLY A 588 -20.18 14.93 26.95
N ILE A 589 -20.61 15.95 26.19
CA ILE A 589 -21.58 15.77 25.10
C ILE A 589 -20.98 14.90 23.99
N TYR A 590 -19.72 15.13 23.61
CA TYR A 590 -19.02 14.29 22.64
C TYR A 590 -18.94 12.82 23.07
N THR A 591 -18.54 12.53 24.31
CA THR A 591 -18.54 11.15 24.81
C THR A 591 -19.95 10.58 24.86
N GLY A 592 -20.96 11.37 25.21
CA GLY A 592 -22.37 11.01 25.14
C GLY A 592 -22.87 10.64 23.74
N ILE A 593 -22.38 11.30 22.69
CA ILE A 593 -22.69 10.94 21.29
C ILE A 593 -22.12 9.55 20.97
N LEU A 594 -20.87 9.27 21.38
CA LEU A 594 -20.25 7.96 21.15
C LEU A 594 -20.94 6.85 21.94
N THR A 595 -21.34 7.10 23.20
CA THR A 595 -22.07 6.11 23.99
C THR A 595 -23.44 5.80 23.41
N PHE A 596 -24.17 6.82 22.95
CA PHE A 596 -25.44 6.63 22.25
C PHE A 596 -25.26 5.84 20.95
N LEU A 597 -24.24 6.18 20.16
CA LEU A 597 -23.95 5.50 18.91
C LEU A 597 -23.61 4.01 19.13
N ASP A 598 -22.73 3.69 20.08
CA ASP A 598 -22.38 2.30 20.44
C ASP A 598 -23.60 1.50 20.94
N ALA A 599 -24.51 2.15 21.67
CA ALA A 599 -25.74 1.51 22.15
C ALA A 599 -26.73 1.20 21.02
N VAL A 600 -26.92 2.12 20.06
CA VAL A 600 -27.86 1.94 18.94
C VAL A 600 -27.33 0.95 17.90
N SER A 601 -26.03 0.94 17.66
CA SER A 601 -25.37 0.12 16.63
C SER A 601 -24.85 -1.22 17.14
N TRP A 602 -25.35 -1.67 18.30
CA TRP A 602 -24.82 -2.84 19.00
C TRP A 602 -24.81 -4.11 18.14
N GLY A 603 -23.61 -4.65 17.90
CA GLY A 603 -23.41 -5.90 17.17
C GLY A 603 -23.56 -5.78 15.65
N ARG A 604 -23.87 -4.59 15.11
CA ARG A 604 -24.08 -4.35 13.67
C ARG A 604 -23.52 -3.00 13.22
N PHE A 605 -22.39 -2.57 13.77
CA PHE A 605 -21.83 -1.25 13.47
C PHE A 605 -21.56 -1.01 11.98
N ALA A 606 -21.11 -2.02 11.23
CA ALA A 606 -20.77 -1.90 9.81
C ALA A 606 -21.92 -1.36 8.93
N GLU A 607 -23.18 -1.69 9.23
CA GLU A 607 -24.36 -1.21 8.50
C GLU A 607 -24.56 0.30 8.64
N PHE A 608 -24.17 0.85 9.79
CA PHE A 608 -24.31 2.28 10.13
C PHE A 608 -23.02 3.07 9.89
N GLY A 609 -21.86 2.40 9.90
CA GLY A 609 -20.53 3.02 9.87
C GLY A 609 -20.33 3.98 8.70
N ILE A 610 -20.72 3.57 7.49
CA ILE A 610 -20.60 4.41 6.28
C ILE A 610 -21.42 5.70 6.41
N TRP A 611 -22.67 5.59 6.88
CA TRP A 611 -23.57 6.73 7.06
C TRP A 611 -23.12 7.66 8.18
N TRP A 612 -22.55 7.12 9.24
CA TRP A 612 -22.00 7.89 10.35
C TRP A 612 -20.74 8.65 9.93
N GLU A 613 -19.72 7.97 9.39
CA GLU A 613 -18.45 8.58 8.98
C GLU A 613 -18.66 9.68 7.94
N THR A 614 -19.52 9.44 6.94
CA THR A 614 -19.80 10.41 5.87
C THR A 614 -20.82 11.48 6.26
N GLY A 615 -21.53 11.28 7.38
CA GLY A 615 -22.61 12.15 7.84
C GLY A 615 -22.15 13.44 8.52
N SER A 616 -23.09 14.38 8.69
CA SER A 616 -22.84 15.62 9.44
C SER A 616 -22.67 15.37 10.94
N GLY A 617 -23.27 14.30 11.48
CA GLY A 617 -23.17 13.94 12.91
C GLY A 617 -21.73 13.72 13.36
N CYS A 618 -20.94 12.99 12.57
CA CYS A 618 -19.53 12.75 12.89
C CYS A 618 -18.71 14.05 12.82
N LYS A 619 -18.95 14.91 11.83
CA LYS A 619 -18.30 16.23 11.74
C LYS A 619 -18.57 17.11 12.96
N VAL A 620 -19.81 17.12 13.47
CA VAL A 620 -20.18 17.86 14.69
C VAL A 620 -19.50 17.26 15.92
N ALA A 621 -19.48 15.93 16.05
CA ALA A 621 -18.81 15.25 17.16
C ALA A 621 -17.31 15.58 17.20
N GLY A 622 -16.63 15.52 16.05
CA GLY A 622 -15.21 15.87 15.93
C GLY A 622 -14.91 17.34 16.27
N PHE A 623 -15.75 18.26 15.79
CA PHE A 623 -15.67 19.68 16.16
C PHE A 623 -15.78 19.86 17.69
N LEU A 624 -16.78 19.25 18.33
CA LEU A 624 -17.00 19.35 19.78
C LEU A 624 -15.81 18.82 20.58
N ALA A 625 -15.24 17.69 20.15
CA ALA A 625 -14.07 17.09 20.79
C ALA A 625 -12.85 18.02 20.76
N VAL A 626 -12.49 18.52 19.57
CA VAL A 626 -11.33 19.41 19.39
C VAL A 626 -11.58 20.76 20.07
N PHE A 627 -12.73 21.40 19.84
CA PHE A 627 -13.09 22.66 20.47
C PHE A 627 -13.03 22.58 22.00
N SER A 628 -13.58 21.51 22.58
CA SER A 628 -13.58 21.31 24.02
C SER A 628 -12.16 21.15 24.59
N SER A 629 -11.29 20.39 23.92
CA SER A 629 -9.91 20.18 24.35
C SER A 629 -9.11 21.48 24.28
N GLU A 630 -9.13 22.15 23.13
CA GLU A 630 -8.36 23.38 22.88
C GLU A 630 -8.83 24.54 23.77
N SER A 631 -10.16 24.71 23.93
CA SER A 631 -10.69 25.76 24.80
C SER A 631 -10.31 25.54 26.26
N ALA A 632 -10.29 24.29 26.76
CA ALA A 632 -9.83 24.00 28.11
C ALA A 632 -8.35 24.38 28.29
N ILE A 633 -7.47 23.97 27.37
CA ILE A 633 -6.03 24.26 27.46
C ILE A 633 -5.76 25.78 27.38
N PHE A 634 -6.41 26.50 26.46
CA PHE A 634 -6.25 27.95 26.37
C PHE A 634 -6.80 28.69 27.60
N LEU A 635 -7.90 28.22 28.19
CA LEU A 635 -8.41 28.77 29.45
C LEU A 635 -7.45 28.51 30.61
N LEU A 636 -6.86 27.32 30.72
CA LEU A 636 -5.82 27.03 31.72
C LEU A 636 -4.63 27.98 31.55
N MET A 637 -4.14 28.15 30.33
CA MET A 637 -3.03 29.06 30.03
C MET A 637 -3.39 30.50 30.44
N LEU A 638 -4.57 30.98 30.06
CA LEU A 638 -5.06 32.31 30.45
C LEU A 638 -5.13 32.46 31.97
N ALA A 639 -5.61 31.45 32.70
CA ALA A 639 -5.62 31.47 34.15
C ALA A 639 -4.20 31.54 34.74
N THR A 640 -3.22 30.85 34.14
CA THR A 640 -1.82 30.93 34.61
C THR A 640 -1.24 32.33 34.46
N VAL A 641 -1.49 32.97 33.33
CA VAL A 641 -1.03 34.34 33.05
C VAL A 641 -1.75 35.33 33.96
N GLU A 642 -3.07 35.24 34.11
CA GLU A 642 -3.83 36.15 34.99
C GLU A 642 -3.41 36.05 36.45
N ARG A 643 -3.11 34.84 36.94
CA ARG A 643 -2.59 34.64 38.30
C ARG A 643 -1.19 35.22 38.48
N SER A 644 -0.31 35.04 37.48
CA SER A 644 1.05 35.59 37.52
C SER A 644 1.05 37.13 37.51
N LEU A 645 0.19 37.75 36.70
CA LEU A 645 0.03 39.20 36.65
C LEU A 645 -0.63 39.73 37.93
N SER A 646 -1.71 39.11 38.38
CA SER A 646 -2.39 39.52 39.61
C SER A 646 -1.47 39.43 40.83
N ALA A 647 -0.62 38.41 40.93
CA ALA A 647 0.37 38.32 41.99
C ALA A 647 1.38 39.47 41.93
N LYS A 648 1.92 39.80 40.75
CA LYS A 648 2.83 40.95 40.57
C LYS A 648 2.17 42.28 40.90
N ASP A 649 0.93 42.50 40.48
CA ASP A 649 0.22 43.77 40.70
C ASP A 649 -0.22 43.94 42.15
N VAL A 650 -0.57 42.85 42.84
CA VAL A 650 -0.82 42.87 44.30
C VAL A 650 0.48 43.19 45.05
N MET A 651 1.62 42.63 44.63
CA MET A 651 2.94 42.95 45.22
C MET A 651 3.38 44.40 44.96
N LYS A 652 2.96 45.01 43.86
CA LYS A 652 3.43 46.36 43.47
C LYS A 652 2.49 47.50 43.87
N ASN A 653 1.17 47.31 43.79
CA ASN A 653 0.18 48.40 43.83
C ASN A 653 -1.00 48.15 44.80
N GLY A 654 -1.06 47.02 45.52
CA GLY A 654 -2.06 46.76 46.57
C GLY A 654 -3.53 46.58 46.13
N LYS A 655 -3.89 46.78 44.85
CA LYS A 655 -5.20 46.45 44.27
C LYS A 655 -5.03 45.83 42.89
N SER A 656 -5.74 44.72 42.62
CA SER A 656 -5.86 44.13 41.28
C SER A 656 -7.30 44.21 40.78
N ASN A 657 -7.51 44.67 39.53
CA ASN A 657 -8.83 44.64 38.90
C ASN A 657 -8.74 44.41 37.39
N HIS A 658 -8.41 43.18 36.99
CA HIS A 658 -8.22 42.77 35.59
C HIS A 658 -9.43 42.04 34.99
N LEU A 659 -10.63 42.15 35.59
CA LEU A 659 -11.81 41.37 35.15
C LEU A 659 -12.21 41.63 33.69
N LYS A 660 -12.14 42.89 33.22
CA LYS A 660 -12.45 43.23 31.82
C LYS A 660 -11.44 42.62 30.83
N GLN A 661 -10.15 42.66 31.17
CA GLN A 661 -9.08 42.09 30.34
C GLN A 661 -9.20 40.55 30.29
N PHE A 662 -9.51 39.91 31.41
CA PHE A 662 -9.76 38.46 31.46
C PHE A 662 -10.95 38.06 30.58
N ARG A 663 -12.06 38.81 30.59
CA ARG A 663 -13.22 38.53 29.71
C ARG A 663 -12.87 38.60 28.23
N VAL A 664 -12.14 39.64 27.82
CA VAL A 664 -11.70 39.80 26.41
C VAL A 664 -10.75 38.66 26.01
N ALA A 665 -9.78 38.34 26.87
CA ALA A 665 -8.83 37.25 26.59
C ALA A 665 -9.52 35.87 26.57
N ALA A 666 -10.52 35.63 27.43
CA ALA A 666 -11.30 34.39 27.41
C ALA A 666 -12.13 34.25 26.12
N LEU A 667 -12.69 35.35 25.59
CA LEU A 667 -13.36 35.33 24.30
C LEU A 667 -12.40 35.01 23.15
N LEU A 668 -11.19 35.58 23.16
CA LEU A 668 -10.14 35.25 22.19
C LEU A 668 -9.70 33.78 22.28
N ALA A 669 -9.59 33.23 23.48
CA ALA A 669 -9.30 31.81 23.69
C ALA A 669 -10.38 30.90 23.06
N PHE A 670 -11.66 31.20 23.27
CA PHE A 670 -12.74 30.46 22.61
C PHE A 670 -12.75 30.62 21.09
N LEU A 671 -12.45 31.83 20.57
CA LEU A 671 -12.33 32.06 19.14
C LEU A 671 -11.20 31.22 18.54
N GLY A 672 -10.03 31.19 19.19
CA GLY A 672 -8.89 30.35 18.79
C GLY A 672 -9.25 28.86 18.77
N ALA A 673 -9.93 28.37 19.81
CA ALA A 673 -10.40 26.97 19.87
C ALA A 673 -11.44 26.66 18.78
N THR A 674 -12.31 27.62 18.44
CA THR A 674 -13.28 27.48 17.34
C THR A 674 -12.58 27.37 16.00
N VAL A 675 -11.55 28.19 15.74
CA VAL A 675 -10.74 28.10 14.53
C VAL A 675 -10.05 26.74 14.44
N ALA A 676 -9.45 26.26 15.54
CA ALA A 676 -8.82 24.94 15.59
C ALA A 676 -9.80 23.79 15.31
N GLY A 677 -11.01 23.82 15.89
CA GLY A 677 -12.04 22.82 15.65
C GLY A 677 -12.69 22.90 14.26
N CYS A 678 -12.77 24.08 13.66
CA CYS A 678 -13.33 24.24 12.31
C CYS A 678 -12.33 23.89 11.20
N PHE A 679 -11.02 23.93 11.48
CA PHE A 679 -9.98 23.70 10.46
C PHE A 679 -10.14 22.37 9.70
N PRO A 680 -10.40 21.21 10.36
CA PRO A 680 -10.61 19.93 9.68
C PRO A 680 -11.96 19.81 8.93
N LEU A 681 -12.86 20.81 9.06
CA LEU A 681 -14.12 20.86 8.29
C LEU A 681 -13.90 21.45 6.89
N PHE A 682 -12.89 22.31 6.72
CA PHE A 682 -12.61 22.98 5.45
C PHE A 682 -11.71 22.13 4.53
N HIS A 683 -10.89 21.25 5.08
CA HIS A 683 -10.14 20.24 4.34
C HIS A 683 -10.99 18.96 4.24
N ARG A 684 -11.19 18.42 3.02
CA ARG A 684 -12.12 17.30 2.77
C ARG A 684 -11.91 16.13 3.74
N GLY A 685 -12.86 15.94 4.67
CA GLY A 685 -13.13 14.64 5.26
C GLY A 685 -12.19 14.15 6.36
N GLU A 686 -11.40 15.02 7.00
CA GLU A 686 -10.48 14.60 8.07
C GLU A 686 -11.20 14.01 9.29
N TYR A 687 -12.33 14.59 9.71
CA TYR A 687 -13.19 13.99 10.74
C TYR A 687 -13.95 12.74 10.25
N SER A 688 -14.03 12.51 8.94
CA SER A 688 -14.69 11.35 8.33
C SER A 688 -13.76 10.16 8.12
N ALA A 689 -12.50 10.24 8.59
CA ALA A 689 -11.51 9.18 8.44
C ALA A 689 -11.74 7.99 9.41
N SER A 690 -12.44 8.25 10.51
CA SER A 690 -12.69 7.29 11.60
C SER A 690 -14.08 7.52 12.20
N PRO A 691 -14.79 6.48 12.66
CA PRO A 691 -16.09 6.61 13.32
C PRO A 691 -16.00 7.29 14.69
N LEU A 692 -14.80 7.46 15.23
CA LEU A 692 -14.56 8.25 16.45
C LEU A 692 -14.53 9.76 16.16
N CYS A 693 -14.51 10.16 14.89
CA CYS A 693 -14.55 11.54 14.46
C CYS A 693 -13.40 12.40 15.00
N LEU A 694 -12.27 11.78 15.31
CA LEU A 694 -11.04 12.46 15.67
C LEU A 694 -10.05 12.35 14.50
N PRO A 695 -9.21 13.37 14.30
CA PRO A 695 -8.15 13.34 13.30
C PRO A 695 -7.07 12.39 13.83
N PHE A 696 -7.15 11.12 13.45
CA PHE A 696 -6.13 10.14 13.79
C PHE A 696 -5.05 10.09 12.70
N PRO A 697 -3.79 9.84 13.07
CA PRO A 697 -2.68 9.64 12.14
C PRO A 697 -2.81 8.28 11.43
N THR A 698 -3.82 8.14 10.57
CA THR A 698 -4.11 6.93 9.80
C THR A 698 -3.44 7.02 8.43
N GLY A 699 -2.12 7.21 8.37
CA GLY A 699 -1.30 7.11 7.16
C GLY A 699 -1.53 8.12 6.03
N GLU A 700 -2.67 8.81 5.98
CA GLU A 700 -2.95 9.86 5.00
C GLU A 700 -2.23 11.17 5.38
N THR A 701 -1.49 11.73 4.43
CA THR A 701 -0.53 12.84 4.67
C THR A 701 -1.11 14.14 5.26
N PRO A 702 -2.37 14.56 5.00
CA PRO A 702 -2.90 15.79 5.58
C PRO A 702 -3.37 15.63 7.03
N SER A 703 -4.05 14.53 7.36
CA SER A 703 -4.62 14.29 8.70
C SER A 703 -3.53 14.12 9.76
N LEU A 704 -2.44 13.44 9.41
CA LEU A 704 -1.24 13.33 10.26
C LEU A 704 -0.65 14.71 10.59
N GLY A 705 -0.56 15.61 9.61
CA GLY A 705 0.00 16.95 9.79
C GLY A 705 -0.81 17.81 10.76
N PHE A 706 -2.15 17.74 10.68
CA PHE A 706 -3.04 18.46 11.60
C PHE A 706 -2.88 17.98 13.04
N THR A 707 -2.97 16.66 13.28
CA THR A 707 -2.87 16.07 14.63
C THR A 707 -1.53 16.38 15.27
N VAL A 708 -0.44 16.28 14.52
CA VAL A 708 0.91 16.61 15.02
C VAL A 708 1.01 18.10 15.39
N THR A 709 0.48 18.99 14.56
CA THR A 709 0.48 20.44 14.82
C THR A 709 -0.30 20.76 16.09
N LEU A 710 -1.47 20.14 16.26
CA LEU A 710 -2.32 20.31 17.45
C LEU A 710 -1.61 19.83 18.72
N VAL A 711 -0.98 18.65 18.67
CA VAL A 711 -0.23 18.10 19.80
C VAL A 711 0.97 18.98 20.16
N LEU A 712 1.73 19.48 19.17
CA LEU A 712 2.85 20.40 19.40
C LEU A 712 2.40 21.73 20.04
N LEU A 713 1.27 22.29 19.57
CA LEU A 713 0.67 23.49 20.16
C LEU A 713 0.30 23.27 21.62
N ASN A 714 -0.32 22.14 21.94
CA ASN A 714 -0.69 21.77 23.30
C ASN A 714 0.53 21.51 24.20
N SER A 715 1.56 20.82 23.71
CA SER A 715 2.83 20.64 24.42
C SER A 715 3.53 21.97 24.72
N LEU A 716 3.54 22.90 23.77
CA LEU A 716 4.08 24.25 23.98
C LEU A 716 3.28 25.01 25.04
N ALA A 717 1.94 24.92 25.02
CA ALA A 717 1.09 25.54 26.03
C ALA A 717 1.39 24.99 27.44
N PHE A 718 1.50 23.67 27.62
CA PHE A 718 1.87 23.06 28.90
C PHE A 718 3.27 23.46 29.37
N LEU A 719 4.25 23.55 28.47
CA LEU A 719 5.60 24.00 28.81
C LEU A 719 5.60 25.46 29.30
N LEU A 720 4.88 26.35 28.61
CA LEU A 720 4.74 27.75 29.01
C LEU A 720 4.02 27.88 30.36
N MET A 721 2.93 27.12 30.57
CA MET A 721 2.22 27.08 31.83
C MET A 721 3.14 26.64 32.98
N ALA A 722 3.95 25.59 32.78
CA ALA A 722 4.91 25.12 33.77
C ALA A 722 5.96 26.19 34.11
N ILE A 723 6.56 26.84 33.11
CA ILE A 723 7.55 27.91 33.33
C ILE A 723 6.95 29.08 34.12
N ILE A 724 5.75 29.54 33.74
CA ILE A 724 5.06 30.65 34.40
C ILE A 724 4.70 30.29 35.84
N TYR A 725 4.17 29.09 36.08
CA TYR A 725 3.79 28.65 37.43
C TYR A 725 5.00 28.41 38.33
N THR A 726 6.08 27.82 37.82
CA THR A 726 7.34 27.67 38.59
C THR A 726 7.87 29.03 39.01
N LYS A 727 7.87 30.01 38.09
CA LYS A 727 8.28 31.39 38.42
C LYS A 727 7.35 32.05 39.45
N LEU A 728 6.05 31.79 39.38
CA LEU A 728 5.08 32.27 40.36
C LEU A 728 5.35 31.65 41.75
N TYR A 729 5.59 30.33 41.82
CA TYR A 729 5.84 29.62 43.07
C TYR A 729 7.17 30.05 43.73
N CYS A 730 8.25 30.14 42.97
CA CYS A 730 9.55 30.61 43.47
C CYS A 730 9.52 32.06 43.98
N ASN A 731 8.62 32.90 43.44
CA ASN A 731 8.42 34.25 43.93
C ASN A 731 7.57 34.31 45.21
N LEU A 732 6.63 33.37 45.37
CA LEU A 732 5.76 33.27 46.56
C LEU A 732 6.48 32.69 47.78
N GLU A 733 7.47 31.81 47.59
CA GLU A 733 8.23 31.17 48.67
C GLU A 733 9.22 32.13 49.39
N LYS A 734 9.41 33.34 48.86
CA LYS A 734 10.27 34.38 49.44
C LYS A 734 9.58 35.27 50.48
N GLU A 735 8.27 35.17 50.67
CA GLU A 735 7.51 35.97 51.65
C GLU A 735 6.51 35.07 52.40
N ASP A 736 6.58 35.04 53.73
CA ASP A 736 5.68 34.26 54.61
C ASP A 736 4.23 34.71 54.42
N LEU A 737 3.46 33.94 53.65
CA LEU A 737 2.02 34.11 53.45
C LEU A 737 1.24 33.06 54.25
N SER A 738 1.26 33.19 55.58
CA SER A 738 0.17 32.65 56.40
C SER A 738 -1.02 33.62 56.31
N GLU A 739 -2.20 33.06 56.02
CA GLU A 739 -3.50 33.74 55.92
C GLU A 739 -3.74 34.61 54.68
N ASN A 740 -4.27 34.02 53.58
CA ASN A 740 -5.25 34.71 52.73
C ASN A 740 -5.94 33.79 51.69
N SER A 741 -7.21 34.10 51.40
CA SER A 741 -8.15 33.43 50.45
C SER A 741 -7.61 33.20 49.01
N HIS A 742 -6.45 33.76 48.67
CA HIS A 742 -5.79 33.66 47.37
C HIS A 742 -4.92 32.38 47.21
N SER A 743 -4.36 31.83 48.29
CA SER A 743 -3.47 30.65 48.23
C SER A 743 -4.19 29.35 47.81
N SER A 744 -5.44 29.17 48.26
CA SER A 744 -6.25 27.98 47.91
C SER A 744 -6.56 27.88 46.41
N MET A 745 -6.84 29.01 45.74
CA MET A 745 -7.11 29.03 44.30
C MET A 745 -5.84 28.81 43.46
N ILE A 746 -4.69 29.31 43.89
CA ILE A 746 -3.40 29.08 43.21
C ILE A 746 -3.05 27.59 43.25
N LYS A 747 -3.20 26.95 44.41
CA LYS A 747 -3.01 25.51 44.58
C LYS A 747 -3.99 24.71 43.72
N HIS A 748 -5.26 25.11 43.65
CA HIS A 748 -6.25 24.43 42.83
C HIS A 748 -5.93 24.47 41.33
N VAL A 749 -5.56 25.64 40.79
CA VAL A 749 -5.17 25.75 39.37
C VAL A 749 -3.88 24.98 39.08
N ALA A 750 -2.92 24.91 40.02
CA ALA A 750 -1.74 24.06 39.87
C ALA A 750 -2.10 22.56 39.78
N TRP A 751 -3.04 22.09 40.60
CA TRP A 751 -3.58 20.72 40.52
C TRP A 751 -4.28 20.45 39.17
N LEU A 752 -5.03 21.42 38.64
CA LEU A 752 -5.63 21.30 37.31
C LEU A 752 -4.55 21.19 36.22
N ILE A 753 -3.53 22.04 36.22
CA ILE A 753 -2.43 21.97 35.24
C ILE A 753 -1.72 20.61 35.31
N PHE A 754 -1.38 20.16 36.52
CA PHE A 754 -0.70 18.89 36.74
C PHE A 754 -1.51 17.70 36.22
N THR A 755 -2.80 17.63 36.59
CA THR A 755 -3.68 16.53 36.17
C THR A 755 -3.93 16.52 34.66
N ASN A 756 -4.20 17.68 34.05
CA ASN A 756 -4.41 17.77 32.60
C ASN A 756 -3.12 17.43 31.83
N CYS A 757 -1.95 17.82 32.34
CA CYS A 757 -0.65 17.47 31.74
C CYS A 757 -0.39 15.96 31.78
N ILE A 758 -0.60 15.30 32.92
CA ILE A 758 -0.41 13.86 33.07
C ILE A 758 -1.29 13.07 32.11
N PHE A 759 -2.56 13.42 31.99
CA PHE A 759 -3.49 12.70 31.11
C PHE A 759 -3.27 13.00 29.62
N PHE A 760 -2.63 14.13 29.29
CA PHE A 760 -2.24 14.45 27.92
C PHE A 760 -1.01 13.65 27.45
N CYS A 761 -0.07 13.30 28.34
CA CYS A 761 1.16 12.58 27.99
C CYS A 761 0.93 11.28 27.18
N PRO A 762 0.01 10.37 27.58
CA PRO A 762 -0.31 9.20 26.76
C PRO A 762 -0.84 9.57 25.38
N VAL A 763 -1.78 10.51 25.28
CA VAL A 763 -2.39 10.93 24.01
C VAL A 763 -1.34 11.51 23.06
N ALA A 764 -0.43 12.34 23.57
CA ALA A 764 0.68 12.90 22.79
C ALA A 764 1.63 11.79 22.31
N PHE A 765 2.04 10.87 23.18
CA PHE A 765 2.93 9.77 22.83
C PHE A 765 2.37 8.91 21.68
N PHE A 766 1.12 8.47 21.77
CA PHE A 766 0.49 7.65 20.72
C PHE A 766 0.21 8.44 19.43
N SER A 767 0.08 9.77 19.51
CA SER A 767 -0.05 10.62 18.31
C SER A 767 1.26 10.74 17.52
N PHE A 768 2.42 10.68 18.20
CA PHE A 768 3.74 10.72 17.56
C PHE A 768 4.27 9.33 17.18
N ALA A 769 3.80 8.25 17.82
CA ALA A 769 4.29 6.90 17.59
C ALA A 769 4.32 6.48 16.09
N PRO A 770 3.31 6.80 15.24
CA PRO A 770 3.35 6.46 13.82
C PRO A 770 4.46 7.15 13.00
N LEU A 771 5.05 8.24 13.50
CA LEU A 771 6.18 8.93 12.85
C LEU A 771 7.52 8.26 13.16
N ILE A 772 7.58 7.39 14.18
CA ILE A 772 8.79 6.71 14.62
C ILE A 772 8.75 5.29 14.05
N THR A 773 9.46 5.06 12.95
CA THR A 773 9.48 3.77 12.22
C THR A 773 9.93 2.57 13.05
N ALA A 774 10.50 2.79 14.25
CA ALA A 774 11.00 1.76 15.15
C ALA A 774 9.95 1.20 16.14
N ILE A 775 8.75 1.79 16.24
CA ILE A 775 7.74 1.40 17.25
C ILE A 775 6.44 0.98 16.54
N SER A 776 6.19 -0.33 16.41
CA SER A 776 4.91 -0.87 15.94
C SER A 776 3.92 -1.02 17.09
N ILE A 777 3.08 -0.01 17.31
CA ILE A 777 2.00 -0.07 18.31
C ILE A 777 0.74 -0.64 17.66
N SER A 778 0.08 -1.60 18.32
CA SER A 778 -1.23 -2.09 17.88
C SER A 778 -2.26 -0.94 17.82
N PRO A 779 -2.97 -0.74 16.70
CA PRO A 779 -4.03 0.26 16.56
C PRO A 779 -5.12 0.16 17.64
N GLU A 780 -5.33 -1.03 18.22
CA GLU A 780 -6.29 -1.26 19.31
C GLU A 780 -5.90 -0.56 20.61
N ILE A 781 -4.60 -0.52 20.91
CA ILE A 781 -4.07 0.19 22.09
C ILE A 781 -4.24 1.69 21.88
N MET A 782 -3.90 2.22 20.70
CA MET A 782 -4.05 3.64 20.39
C MET A 782 -5.52 4.08 20.50
N LYS A 783 -6.45 3.28 19.97
CA LYS A 783 -7.89 3.51 20.11
C LYS A 783 -8.32 3.55 21.57
N SER A 784 -7.93 2.54 22.36
CA SER A 784 -8.33 2.40 23.77
C SER A 784 -7.79 3.54 24.63
N VAL A 785 -6.50 3.87 24.47
CA VAL A 785 -5.85 4.96 25.21
C VAL A 785 -6.50 6.31 24.86
N THR A 786 -6.76 6.56 23.58
CA THR A 786 -7.39 7.82 23.16
C THR A 786 -8.81 7.94 23.71
N LEU A 787 -9.63 6.88 23.63
CA LEU A 787 -10.99 6.89 24.15
C LEU A 787 -11.09 7.14 25.66
N ILE A 788 -10.07 6.72 26.43
CA ILE A 788 -10.06 6.86 27.90
C ILE A 788 -9.40 8.17 28.33
N PHE A 789 -8.14 8.42 27.92
CA PHE A 789 -7.34 9.51 28.45
C PHE A 789 -7.69 10.88 27.87
N PHE A 790 -8.19 10.94 26.63
CA PHE A 790 -8.57 12.20 26.00
C PHE A 790 -9.74 12.91 26.73
N PRO A 791 -10.85 12.24 27.11
CA PRO A 791 -11.94 12.89 27.84
C PRO A 791 -11.75 12.92 29.37
N LEU A 792 -10.77 12.19 29.93
CA LEU A 792 -10.61 12.04 31.38
C LEU A 792 -10.43 13.37 32.15
N PRO A 793 -9.67 14.37 31.64
CA PRO A 793 -9.56 15.65 32.33
C PRO A 793 -10.90 16.37 32.49
N ALA A 794 -11.77 16.30 31.49
CA ALA A 794 -13.10 16.92 31.55
C ALA A 794 -13.99 16.34 32.64
N CYS A 795 -13.76 15.08 33.01
CA CYS A 795 -14.42 14.39 34.11
C CYS A 795 -13.80 14.73 35.47
N LEU A 796 -12.46 14.71 35.60
CA LEU A 796 -11.78 14.89 36.89
C LEU A 796 -11.67 16.35 37.35
N ASN A 797 -11.53 17.30 36.43
CA ASN A 797 -11.42 18.74 36.74
C ASN A 797 -12.55 19.25 37.67
N PRO A 798 -13.85 19.03 37.36
CA PRO A 798 -14.93 19.50 38.23
C PRO A 798 -15.02 18.69 39.54
N VAL A 799 -14.65 17.41 39.55
CA VAL A 799 -14.61 16.59 40.77
C VAL A 799 -13.57 17.14 41.75
N LEU A 800 -12.37 17.45 41.25
CA LEU A 800 -11.31 18.06 42.06
C LEU A 800 -11.75 19.40 42.67
N TYR A 801 -12.53 20.19 41.91
CA TYR A 801 -13.08 21.44 42.42
C TYR A 801 -14.13 21.22 43.51
N VAL A 802 -15.09 20.32 43.29
CA VAL A 802 -16.20 20.06 44.21
C VAL A 802 -15.74 19.51 45.56
N PHE A 803 -14.76 18.60 45.57
CA PHE A 803 -14.33 17.93 46.79
C PHE A 803 -13.20 18.64 47.53
N PHE A 804 -12.25 19.26 46.80
CA PHE A 804 -11.03 19.81 47.41
C PHE A 804 -11.02 21.34 47.50
N ASN A 805 -11.97 22.06 46.91
CA ASN A 805 -12.04 23.51 47.03
C ASN A 805 -13.05 23.95 48.12
N PRO A 806 -12.59 24.56 49.24
CA PRO A 806 -13.48 24.97 50.33
C PRO A 806 -14.52 26.02 49.90
N LYS A 807 -14.23 26.83 48.86
CA LYS A 807 -15.16 27.85 48.34
C LYS A 807 -16.41 27.25 47.70
N PHE A 808 -16.29 26.06 47.10
CA PHE A 808 -17.45 25.37 46.53
C PHE A 808 -18.48 25.02 47.60
N LYS A 809 -18.03 24.58 48.79
CA LYS A 809 -18.91 24.23 49.92
C LYS A 809 -19.71 25.43 50.42
N GLU A 810 -19.16 26.63 50.32
CA GLU A 810 -19.86 27.89 50.66
C GLU A 810 -20.91 28.25 49.60
N ASP A 811 -20.52 28.21 48.32
CA ASP A 811 -21.42 28.48 47.19
C ASP A 811 -22.58 27.47 47.13
N TRP A 812 -22.32 26.19 47.41
CA TRP A 812 -23.33 25.14 47.51
C TRP A 812 -24.33 25.36 48.63
N LYS A 813 -23.86 25.83 49.81
CA LYS A 813 -24.76 26.19 50.92
C LYS A 813 -25.66 27.37 50.56
N LEU A 814 -25.15 28.37 49.83
CA LEU A 814 -25.92 29.50 49.34
C LEU A 814 -26.98 29.07 48.32
N LEU A 815 -26.62 28.18 47.38
CA LEU A 815 -27.57 27.62 46.42
C LEU A 815 -28.66 26.79 47.13
N LYS A 816 -28.27 25.91 48.07
CA LYS A 816 -29.22 25.08 48.84
C LYS A 816 -30.20 25.95 49.62
N ARG A 817 -29.75 27.05 50.24
CA ARG A 817 -30.62 28.02 50.93
C ARG A 817 -31.60 28.74 49.98
N ARG A 818 -31.21 29.00 48.73
CA ARG A 818 -32.11 29.58 47.71
C ARG A 818 -33.14 28.56 47.22
N VAL A 819 -32.73 27.32 46.97
CA VAL A 819 -33.62 26.23 46.55
C VAL A 819 -34.64 25.90 47.65
N THR A 820 -34.23 25.87 48.93
CA THR A 820 -35.15 25.64 50.04
C THR A 820 -36.07 26.84 50.31
N LYS A 821 -35.61 28.09 50.14
CA LYS A 821 -36.51 29.27 50.17
C LYS A 821 -37.56 29.27 49.06
N LYS A 822 -37.22 28.74 47.87
CA LYS A 822 -38.16 28.60 46.74
C LYS A 822 -39.21 27.50 46.96
N SER A 823 -38.95 26.55 47.87
CA SER A 823 -39.87 25.45 48.21
C SER A 823 -40.85 25.79 49.35
N GLY A 824 -40.78 26.99 49.93
CA GLY A 824 -41.61 27.42 51.04
C GLY A 824 -42.00 28.88 50.94
N SER A 825 -42.84 29.26 49.97
CA SER A 825 -43.72 30.43 50.09
C SER A 825 -44.82 30.41 49.04
N VAL A 826 -46.04 30.62 49.54
CA VAL A 826 -47.33 30.80 48.88
C VAL A 826 -47.30 31.86 47.76
N SER A 827 -48.18 31.64 46.79
CA SER A 827 -48.52 32.47 45.63
C SER A 827 -48.83 33.94 45.95
N VAL A 828 -48.13 34.87 45.29
CA VAL A 828 -48.72 36.13 44.79
C VAL A 828 -48.11 36.43 43.43
N SER A 829 -48.96 36.72 42.45
CA SER A 829 -48.65 36.88 41.03
C SER A 829 -48.73 38.35 40.57
N ILE A 830 -47.81 38.72 39.66
CA ILE A 830 -47.85 39.79 38.64
C ILE A 830 -47.52 41.22 39.16
N SER A 831 -46.66 42.06 38.57
CA SER A 831 -46.12 42.23 37.19
C SER A 831 -44.70 42.86 37.15
N SER A 832 -43.95 42.48 36.10
CA SER A 832 -42.81 43.11 35.39
C SER A 832 -42.30 44.51 35.78
N GLN A 833 -41.03 44.58 36.21
CA GLN A 833 -39.90 45.32 35.59
C GLN A 833 -38.68 45.22 36.53
N GLY A 834 -37.73 44.34 36.19
CA GLY A 834 -36.57 44.05 37.04
C GLY A 834 -35.36 44.94 36.73
N GLY A 835 -35.17 46.01 37.49
CA GLY A 835 -33.89 46.67 37.68
C GLY A 835 -33.47 46.51 39.15
N CYS A 836 -32.38 45.81 39.42
CA CYS A 836 -31.81 45.72 40.77
C CYS A 836 -31.02 47.00 41.08
N LEU A 837 -31.57 47.85 41.94
CA LEU A 837 -30.87 48.94 42.60
C LEU A 837 -30.04 48.41 43.77
N GLU A 838 -28.77 48.80 43.82
CA GLU A 838 -27.86 48.65 44.96
C GLU A 838 -28.31 49.56 46.11
N GLN A 839 -28.39 49.00 47.32
CA GLN A 839 -28.45 49.78 48.55
C GLN A 839 -27.38 49.20 49.48
N ASP A 840 -26.20 49.81 49.42
CA ASP A 840 -25.07 49.51 50.28
C ASP A 840 -25.37 49.94 51.72
N PHE A 841 -25.35 48.98 52.65
CA PHE A 841 -25.16 49.26 54.08
C PHE A 841 -23.81 48.67 54.50
N TYR A 842 -22.79 49.53 54.47
CA TYR A 842 -21.48 49.29 55.04
C TYR A 842 -21.48 49.83 56.47
N TYR A 843 -21.23 48.98 57.47
CA TYR A 843 -20.79 49.45 58.80
C TYR A 843 -19.29 49.22 58.91
N ASP A 844 -18.56 50.32 58.83
CA ASP A 844 -17.15 50.43 59.17
C ASP A 844 -17.06 50.64 60.69
N CYS A 845 -16.40 49.73 61.41
CA CYS A 845 -16.24 49.83 62.86
C CYS A 845 -14.84 50.36 63.18
N GLY A 846 -14.67 51.65 62.95
CA GLY A 846 -13.48 52.40 63.33
C GLY A 846 -13.83 53.87 63.44
N MET A 847 -14.36 54.27 64.61
CA MET A 847 -14.35 55.62 65.20
C MET A 847 -15.55 55.75 66.16
N TYR A 848 -15.34 55.51 67.46
CA TYR A 848 -16.00 56.23 68.57
C TYR A 848 -15.34 55.80 69.89
N SER A 849 -14.27 56.50 70.25
CA SER A 849 -13.94 56.77 71.64
C SER A 849 -14.86 57.89 72.15
N HIS A 850 -15.20 57.83 73.44
CA HIS A 850 -16.05 58.77 74.19
C HIS A 850 -17.56 58.73 73.92
N LEU A 851 -18.32 58.06 74.80
CA LEU A 851 -19.35 58.68 75.67
C LEU A 851 -20.05 57.62 76.55
N GLN A 852 -19.57 57.57 77.79
CA GLN A 852 -20.32 57.54 79.05
C GLN A 852 -21.87 57.41 78.98
N GLY A 853 -22.38 56.32 79.58
CA GLY A 853 -23.58 56.30 80.45
C GLY A 853 -24.97 56.39 79.81
N ASN A 854 -25.70 55.27 79.76
CA ASN A 854 -26.84 55.00 80.67
C ASN A 854 -27.55 53.69 80.30
N LEU A 855 -27.68 52.81 81.31
CA LEU A 855 -28.64 51.72 81.35
C LEU A 855 -30.07 52.27 81.29
N THR A 856 -30.96 51.60 80.56
CA THR A 856 -32.24 51.14 81.13
C THR A 856 -32.61 49.77 80.53
N VAL A 857 -32.92 48.85 81.43
CA VAL A 857 -33.35 47.46 81.23
C VAL A 857 -34.86 47.38 81.51
N CYS A 858 -35.56 46.37 80.96
CA CYS A 858 -36.84 45.71 81.35
C CYS A 858 -37.88 45.66 80.21
N ASP A 859 -38.72 44.63 79.99
CA ASP A 859 -39.08 43.41 80.74
C ASP A 859 -39.55 42.29 79.77
N CYS A 860 -38.68 41.35 79.43
CA CYS A 860 -39.09 40.07 78.80
C CYS A 860 -38.14 38.90 79.13
N CYS A 861 -37.30 39.04 80.15
CA CYS A 861 -36.16 38.15 80.42
C CYS A 861 -36.22 37.43 81.78
N GLU A 862 -37.40 37.16 82.35
CA GLU A 862 -37.49 36.51 83.68
C GLU A 862 -38.49 35.35 83.77
N SER A 863 -38.60 34.50 82.74
CA SER A 863 -39.38 33.23 82.90
C SER A 863 -38.85 31.97 82.19
N PHE A 864 -37.70 32.01 81.48
CA PHE A 864 -37.14 30.80 80.86
C PHE A 864 -35.90 30.21 81.56
N LEU A 865 -35.56 30.73 82.74
CA LEU A 865 -34.57 30.16 83.64
C LEU A 865 -35.26 29.41 84.77
N LEU A 866 -35.46 28.09 84.63
CA LEU A 866 -35.34 27.08 85.69
C LEU A 866 -35.64 25.67 85.13
N THR A 867 -34.61 24.97 84.65
CA THR A 867 -34.22 23.62 85.13
C THR A 867 -32.86 23.22 84.55
N LYS A 868 -31.98 22.82 85.47
CA LYS A 868 -30.56 22.42 85.37
C LYS A 868 -30.46 20.87 85.41
N PRO A 869 -29.28 20.19 85.27
CA PRO A 869 -27.91 20.62 85.62
C PRO A 869 -26.82 20.40 84.54
N VAL A 870 -25.91 21.38 84.31
CA VAL A 870 -24.53 21.59 84.86
C VAL A 870 -23.55 20.46 84.51
N SER A 871 -22.50 20.74 83.71
CA SER A 871 -21.18 21.17 84.23
C SER A 871 -20.51 22.33 83.46
N CYS A 872 -20.05 23.31 84.25
CA CYS A 872 -19.23 24.45 83.87
C CYS A 872 -17.74 24.09 83.86
N LYS A 873 -16.90 24.81 83.09
CA LYS A 873 -15.99 25.87 83.61
C LYS A 873 -15.07 26.49 82.53
N HIS A 874 -15.20 27.81 82.43
CA HIS A 874 -14.18 28.86 82.22
C HIS A 874 -13.41 29.05 80.89
N LEU A 875 -13.80 30.15 80.22
CA LEU A 875 -12.91 31.20 79.69
C LEU A 875 -12.21 31.97 80.83
N ILE A 876 -11.11 32.68 80.47
CA ILE A 876 -10.31 33.75 81.16
C ILE A 876 -8.83 33.30 81.29
N LYS A 877 -7.76 34.03 80.89
CA LYS A 877 -7.53 35.48 80.70
C LYS A 877 -6.29 35.77 79.82
N SER A 878 -6.28 36.99 79.29
CA SER A 878 -5.19 37.78 78.72
C SER A 878 -4.07 38.19 79.70
N HIS A 879 -2.90 38.49 79.10
CA HIS A 879 -1.78 39.38 79.49
C HIS A 879 -1.85 40.24 80.77
N SER A 880 -0.73 40.32 81.51
CA SER A 880 -0.04 41.56 82.01
C SER A 880 1.37 41.20 82.55
N CYS A 881 2.48 41.60 81.91
CA CYS A 881 3.40 42.74 82.22
C CYS A 881 4.41 42.49 83.38
N PRO A 882 5.51 43.25 83.52
CA PRO A 882 6.70 43.37 82.66
C PRO A 882 8.04 43.27 83.47
N ALA A 883 9.17 43.43 82.75
CA ALA A 883 10.46 43.98 83.23
C ALA A 883 11.57 43.05 83.79
N LEU A 884 12.77 43.36 83.29
CA LEU A 884 14.10 43.36 83.92
C LEU A 884 14.93 42.06 84.04
N ALA A 885 16.01 42.08 83.25
CA ALA A 885 17.41 41.97 83.70
C ALA A 885 18.06 40.59 83.92
N VAL A 886 19.09 40.38 83.08
CA VAL A 886 20.48 39.98 83.43
C VAL A 886 20.76 38.53 83.82
N ALA A 887 21.82 38.03 83.17
CA ALA A 887 22.74 36.91 83.42
C ALA A 887 22.82 36.38 84.88
N SER A 888 23.28 35.17 85.19
CA SER A 888 24.44 34.41 84.68
C SER A 888 24.54 33.06 85.42
N CYS A 889 25.22 32.08 84.80
CA CYS A 889 25.94 30.95 85.43
C CYS A 889 25.08 29.90 86.18
N GLN A 890 25.38 28.59 86.25
CA GLN A 890 26.65 27.88 86.20
C GLN A 890 26.37 26.37 85.97
N ARG A 891 27.26 25.69 85.24
CA ARG A 891 27.53 24.22 85.24
C ARG A 891 27.90 23.73 86.67
N PRO A 892 27.93 22.41 87.03
CA PRO A 892 28.66 21.37 86.28
C PRO A 892 28.21 19.88 86.40
N GLU A 893 28.80 19.07 85.50
CA GLU A 893 29.33 17.68 85.63
C GLU A 893 28.49 16.47 86.11
N GLY A 894 28.70 15.32 85.44
CA GLY A 894 28.92 14.05 86.15
C GLY A 894 28.22 12.77 85.64
N TYR A 895 28.89 12.05 84.72
CA TYR A 895 29.13 10.59 84.67
C TYR A 895 28.03 9.48 84.71
N TRP A 896 28.39 8.37 84.05
CA TRP A 896 27.69 7.11 83.71
C TRP A 896 27.39 6.21 84.96
N SER A 897 26.67 5.08 84.98
CA SER A 897 26.58 3.91 84.07
C SER A 897 25.51 2.90 84.58
N ASP A 898 24.98 2.10 83.65
CA ASP A 898 24.53 0.68 83.67
C ASP A 898 24.14 -0.10 84.95
N CYS A 899 23.00 -0.80 84.82
CA CYS A 899 22.71 -2.20 85.19
C CYS A 899 21.38 -2.57 84.47
N GLY A 900 21.14 -3.71 83.83
CA GLY A 900 21.70 -5.06 84.02
C GLY A 900 20.53 -6.05 84.13
N THR A 901 20.09 -6.57 82.98
CA THR A 901 19.56 -7.94 82.68
C THR A 901 18.62 -8.69 83.63
N GLN A 902 17.59 -9.34 83.08
CA GLN A 902 17.52 -10.82 83.09
C GLN A 902 16.56 -11.43 82.04
N SER A 903 17.08 -12.50 81.44
CA SER A 903 16.58 -13.53 80.51
C SER A 903 15.48 -14.43 81.13
N ALA A 904 14.78 -15.37 80.47
CA ALA A 904 15.23 -16.35 79.47
C ALA A 904 14.06 -17.16 78.84
N HIS A 905 14.47 -17.97 77.84
CA HIS A 905 13.90 -19.21 77.23
C HIS A 905 13.03 -19.06 75.97
N SER A 906 13.52 -19.36 74.74
CA SER A 906 14.11 -20.59 74.13
C SER A 906 13.03 -21.50 73.49
N ASP A 907 13.20 -22.19 72.34
CA ASP A 907 14.35 -22.98 71.89
C ASP A 907 14.22 -23.53 70.42
N TYR A 908 15.39 -23.91 69.84
CA TYR A 908 15.75 -24.77 68.66
C TYR A 908 15.53 -24.26 67.20
N ALA A 909 16.53 -23.99 66.31
CA ALA A 909 17.86 -24.55 65.90
C ALA A 909 17.76 -25.68 64.83
N ASP A 910 18.60 -25.91 63.80
CA ASP A 910 20.04 -25.73 63.48
C ASP A 910 20.22 -25.72 61.92
N GLU A 911 21.08 -24.90 61.28
CA GLU A 911 22.52 -25.05 60.88
C GLU A 911 22.89 -25.97 59.69
N GLU A 912 23.57 -25.41 58.67
CA GLU A 912 25.01 -25.66 58.41
C GLU A 912 25.60 -24.72 57.32
N ASP A 913 26.94 -24.59 57.37
CA ASP A 913 27.85 -23.55 56.88
C ASP A 913 28.34 -23.62 55.41
N SER A 914 28.83 -22.50 54.85
CA SER A 914 30.29 -22.23 54.72
C SER A 914 30.71 -21.15 53.68
N PHE A 915 31.42 -20.12 54.19
CA PHE A 915 32.70 -19.49 53.75
C PHE A 915 32.92 -18.99 52.28
N VAL A 916 33.56 -17.84 51.95
CA VAL A 916 34.11 -16.66 52.68
C VAL A 916 34.69 -15.61 51.69
N SER A 917 34.59 -14.31 52.07
CA SER A 917 35.58 -13.19 51.93
C SER A 917 36.02 -12.73 50.52
N ASP A 918 36.30 -11.45 50.20
CA ASP A 918 36.31 -10.08 50.77
C ASP A 918 36.77 -9.17 49.56
N SER A 919 36.74 -7.85 49.49
CA SER A 919 36.72 -6.76 50.48
C SER A 919 36.27 -5.43 49.82
N SER A 920 35.86 -4.55 50.72
CA SER A 920 35.39 -3.16 50.60
C SER A 920 36.53 -2.12 50.71
N ASP A 921 36.27 -0.83 50.40
CA ASP A 921 36.46 0.33 51.32
C ASP A 921 36.26 1.69 50.60
N GLN A 922 35.26 2.51 50.99
CA GLN A 922 35.20 3.59 52.01
C GLN A 922 35.76 4.99 51.59
N VAL A 923 34.99 6.05 51.89
CA VAL A 923 35.33 7.27 52.70
C VAL A 923 34.60 8.55 52.25
N GLN A 924 34.11 9.30 53.26
CA GLN A 924 33.50 10.65 53.28
C GLN A 924 34.39 11.80 52.74
N ALA A 925 33.79 12.91 52.27
CA ALA A 925 33.92 14.28 52.86
C ALA A 925 33.63 15.46 51.88
N CYS A 926 33.14 16.56 52.46
CA CYS A 926 32.95 17.92 51.92
C CYS A 926 34.15 18.52 51.16
N GLY A 927 33.89 19.43 50.21
CA GLY A 927 34.91 20.39 49.76
C GLY A 927 34.56 21.19 48.51
N ARG A 928 34.65 22.52 48.62
CA ARG A 928 34.36 23.54 47.59
C ARG A 928 35.43 23.62 46.48
N ALA A 929 34.95 23.95 45.28
CA ALA A 929 35.41 24.98 44.34
C ALA A 929 36.75 24.88 43.56
N CYS A 930 36.62 25.30 42.29
CA CYS A 930 37.56 26.06 41.43
C CYS A 930 38.47 25.35 40.40
N PHE A 931 38.20 25.71 39.13
CA PHE A 931 39.10 26.12 38.03
C PHE A 931 40.00 25.11 37.25
N TYR A 932 39.62 24.95 35.96
CA TYR A 932 40.39 25.16 34.69
C TYR A 932 41.46 24.18 34.14
N GLN A 933 41.26 23.84 32.83
CA GLN A 933 42.21 23.55 31.69
C GLN A 933 43.29 22.45 31.84
N SER A 934 43.79 21.70 30.84
CA SER A 934 43.54 21.47 29.40
C SER A 934 44.52 20.38 28.88
N ARG A 935 44.25 19.78 27.69
CA ARG A 935 45.13 19.00 26.76
C ARG A 935 45.50 17.55 27.18
N GLY A 936 45.55 16.53 26.31
CA GLY A 936 45.50 16.47 24.84
C GLY A 936 45.37 15.03 24.27
N PHE A 937 45.23 14.96 22.94
CA PHE A 937 45.00 13.81 22.04
C PHE A 937 46.19 12.83 21.89
N PRO A 938 46.02 11.64 21.25
CA PRO A 938 46.06 11.45 19.76
C PRO A 938 44.89 10.56 19.22
N LEU A 939 44.23 10.82 18.07
CA LEU A 939 44.59 10.63 16.64
C LEU A 939 44.68 9.16 16.15
N VAL A 940 43.69 8.72 15.35
CA VAL A 940 43.86 7.97 14.07
C VAL A 940 42.74 8.38 13.07
N ARG A 941 43.17 8.78 11.85
CA ARG A 941 42.42 9.13 10.61
C ARG A 941 42.16 7.87 9.76
N TYR A 942 41.23 7.80 8.79
CA TYR A 942 41.17 8.41 7.43
C TYR A 942 39.71 8.25 6.88
N ALA A 943 38.98 9.23 6.30
CA ALA A 943 39.12 9.99 5.04
C ALA A 943 39.05 9.11 3.76
N TYR A 944 38.32 9.37 2.65
CA TYR A 944 37.34 10.39 2.20
C TYR A 944 36.83 9.95 0.78
N ASN A 945 35.73 10.58 0.31
CA ASN A 945 35.39 10.96 -1.09
C ASN A 945 34.31 10.23 -1.92
N LEU A 946 33.30 11.05 -2.29
CA LEU A 946 32.42 10.99 -3.47
C LEU A 946 33.18 11.29 -4.78
N PRO A 947 32.55 11.02 -5.95
CA PRO A 947 32.16 12.14 -6.83
C PRO A 947 30.81 11.99 -7.57
N ARG A 948 30.31 13.14 -8.06
CA ARG A 948 29.23 13.35 -9.06
C ARG A 948 29.68 12.96 -10.47
N VAL A 949 28.72 12.63 -11.37
CA VAL A 949 28.76 13.00 -12.81
C VAL A 949 27.34 13.27 -13.33
N LYS A 950 27.19 14.36 -14.08
CA LYS A 950 26.15 14.63 -15.10
C LYS A 950 26.81 14.37 -16.46
N ASP A 951 26.10 13.70 -17.35
CA ASP A 951 25.89 14.07 -18.75
C ASP A 951 24.51 13.54 -19.17
#